data_AF-A0A7X7F6Q3-F1
#
_entry.id   AF-A0A7X7F6Q3-F1
#
_cell.length_a   1.000
_cell.length_b   1.000
_cell.length_c   1.000
_cell.angle_alpha   90.00
_cell.angle_beta   90.00
_cell.angle_gamma   90.00
#
_symmetry.space_group_name_H-M   'P 1'
#
loop_
_entity.id
_entity.type
_entity.pdbx_description
1 polymer ?
#
loop_
_entity_poly.entity_id
_entity_poly.type
_entity_poly.pdbx_seq_one_letter_code
_entity_poly.pdbx_strand_id
1 'polypeptide(L)'
;MKNRDGMMFRGVSRWIAAFLLFCRLVAPSGASARTVETDWCTITQPDSILPGAPVEIAVAIKAGAGATVQGVQLSCHLQWAKKEGYGGFLSWKPGVEAKPGETYRFKHGVKLDLDKMTGVMPVVFLAPGGDFEKRTKFETLPVIPITATPEVRAKLAEEAKAAAARAAAVARPASATLKRSMLRIAPEAKTVTKGDSFTVAVDYDLAAADHWGDGTQIELIPLGPWVDNPDGQYTTGRSHHGYPGLGSRRAKIEPGKGMQTFSFKLEGTFRYNELQWMAQFIGGDGKAWPWSVRGGGPQIARFIDDFDLEVPAEGGLFTYVETPRVDLVWGVSMKQGTSVEAAFRIVNVEGRTVAAFKQAFVVGAPGEKASVTLPEIEERGTLLLLATIGDATRDAFFARIPDVLAIEKAVSGSSASGGKVRRTPFGVTNVGDPALSRVARKLGATYCRHFTGWSGLEPLPGQYRLEGLDKTIAANVEAGIVPWICLIGPPAWAMADEHHSAGYEPFTFKADAWRNLVHTLATRYKGRIWGFEWLNEIVPGNKTREPVAEYLDFCRIGTETVRKVDPSMKVQLAGGLWPRNFRNDLLNAGVGDYIDVLPIHYGGETGVRDARHDVAAVGKADAVAIWDNETARGLSVWKMPPEEALTKSVVQSKWMMRQWPAEFTAGAKGIVYFGG
;
A
#
# COMPACT_ATOMS: atom_id res chain seq x y z
N MET A 1 -30.12 -5.98 4.88
CA MET A 1 -31.12 -5.86 5.97
C MET A 1 -30.94 -4.53 6.70
N LYS A 2 -32.02 -3.74 6.68
CA LYS A 2 -32.52 -2.68 7.59
C LYS A 2 -31.57 -1.78 8.40
N ASN A 3 -31.79 -0.47 8.16
CA ASN A 3 -31.67 0.73 9.00
C ASN A 3 -31.60 0.62 10.53
N ARG A 4 -30.88 1.60 11.11
CA ARG A 4 -31.17 2.53 12.24
C ARG A 4 -29.82 2.97 12.84
N ASP A 5 -29.50 4.18 13.29
CA ASP A 5 -30.08 5.52 13.53
C ASP A 5 -28.85 6.48 13.47
N GLY A 6 -28.92 7.75 13.06
CA GLY A 6 -29.51 8.86 13.80
C GLY A 6 -28.49 9.57 14.73
N MET A 7 -28.07 10.77 14.33
CA MET A 7 -27.87 11.98 15.17
C MET A 7 -26.46 12.64 15.25
N MET A 8 -26.43 13.84 14.66
CA MET A 8 -25.71 15.10 15.02
C MET A 8 -24.18 15.14 15.12
N PHE A 9 -23.57 15.86 14.17
CA PHE A 9 -22.58 16.89 14.48
C PHE A 9 -22.91 18.19 13.74
N ARG A 10 -23.28 19.21 14.53
CA ARG A 10 -23.33 20.62 14.13
C ARG A 10 -21.89 21.13 14.01
N GLY A 11 -21.55 21.80 12.91
CA GLY A 11 -20.24 22.45 12.83
C GLY A 11 -19.74 22.87 11.45
N VAL A 12 -20.61 23.28 10.51
CA VAL A 12 -20.16 24.02 9.31
C VAL A 12 -21.20 25.10 8.98
N SER A 13 -21.26 26.12 9.81
CA SER A 13 -22.10 27.30 9.58
C SER A 13 -21.23 28.55 9.67
N ARG A 14 -20.57 28.89 8.55
CA ARG A 14 -20.19 30.28 8.24
C ARG A 14 -19.80 30.59 6.77
N TRP A 15 -19.72 29.61 5.87
CA TRP A 15 -19.39 29.85 4.45
C TRP A 15 -20.52 29.59 3.44
N ILE A 16 -21.75 29.32 3.88
CA ILE A 16 -22.93 29.14 3.00
C ILE A 16 -23.87 30.35 3.02
N ALA A 17 -23.75 31.24 4.01
CA ALA A 17 -24.66 32.37 4.20
C ALA A 17 -24.50 33.49 3.14
N ALA A 18 -23.36 33.58 2.44
CA ALA A 18 -23.16 34.58 1.38
C ALA A 18 -23.68 34.14 0.00
N PHE A 19 -23.93 32.84 -0.21
CA PHE A 19 -24.39 32.32 -1.51
C PHE A 19 -25.92 32.22 -1.59
N LEU A 20 -26.61 32.05 -0.46
CA LEU A 20 -28.08 31.91 -0.41
C LEU A 20 -28.85 33.23 -0.44
N LEU A 21 -28.20 34.37 -0.21
CA LEU A 21 -28.89 35.67 -0.19
C LEU A 21 -29.09 36.28 -1.58
N PHE A 22 -28.42 35.77 -2.63
CA PHE A 22 -28.51 36.33 -3.97
C PHE A 22 -29.53 35.63 -4.89
N CYS A 23 -30.02 34.44 -4.53
CA CYS A 23 -31.07 33.75 -5.30
C CYS A 23 -32.50 34.23 -5.01
N ARG A 24 -32.69 35.23 -4.12
CA ARG A 24 -34.03 35.77 -3.80
C ARG A 24 -34.38 37.07 -4.51
N LEU A 25 -33.51 37.63 -5.35
CA LEU A 25 -33.80 38.88 -6.07
C LEU A 25 -33.83 38.76 -7.60
N VAL A 26 -33.74 37.55 -8.13
CA VAL A 26 -34.17 37.25 -9.50
C VAL A 26 -34.91 35.92 -9.46
N ALA A 27 -36.19 35.96 -9.11
CA ALA A 27 -37.09 34.91 -9.57
C ALA A 27 -37.17 35.07 -11.09
N PRO A 28 -36.78 34.07 -11.91
CA PRO A 28 -37.16 34.10 -13.30
C PRO A 28 -38.67 33.91 -13.32
N SER A 29 -39.40 35.02 -13.47
CA SER A 29 -40.75 35.00 -14.00
C SER A 29 -40.70 34.28 -15.35
N GLY A 30 -41.17 33.03 -15.37
CA GLY A 30 -41.31 32.21 -16.58
C GLY A 30 -40.04 31.50 -17.06
N ALA A 31 -39.50 30.55 -16.28
CA ALA A 31 -38.67 29.50 -16.89
C ALA A 31 -39.58 28.56 -17.68
N SER A 32 -39.66 28.77 -18.99
CA SER A 32 -40.31 27.83 -19.90
C SER A 32 -39.63 26.46 -19.76
N ALA A 33 -40.44 25.40 -19.68
CA ALA A 33 -40.00 24.03 -19.50
C ALA A 33 -40.49 23.19 -20.67
N ARG A 34 -39.58 22.41 -21.25
CA ARG A 34 -39.91 21.43 -22.29
C ARG A 34 -40.40 20.15 -21.65
N THR A 35 -41.49 19.65 -22.18
CA THR A 35 -42.02 18.33 -21.82
C THR A 35 -41.84 17.37 -22.98
N VAL A 36 -41.29 16.19 -22.69
CA VAL A 36 -41.16 15.07 -23.60
C VAL A 36 -42.14 13.99 -23.14
N GLU A 37 -43.08 13.63 -24.00
CA GLU A 37 -44.04 12.56 -23.76
C GLU A 37 -43.54 11.25 -24.37
N THR A 38 -43.60 10.17 -23.59
CA THR A 38 -43.22 8.82 -24.03
C THR A 38 -44.38 7.85 -23.79
N ASP A 39 -44.26 6.58 -24.17
CA ASP A 39 -45.32 5.59 -23.92
C ASP A 39 -45.49 5.24 -22.43
N TRP A 40 -44.49 5.52 -21.59
CA TRP A 40 -44.48 5.12 -20.17
C TRP A 40 -44.31 6.27 -19.16
N CYS A 41 -43.80 7.42 -19.58
CA CYS A 41 -43.61 8.58 -18.71
C CYS A 41 -43.71 9.92 -19.46
N THR A 42 -43.85 10.98 -18.67
CA THR A 42 -43.75 12.38 -19.09
C THR A 42 -42.50 12.97 -18.44
N ILE A 43 -41.59 13.52 -19.23
CA ILE A 43 -40.32 14.06 -18.72
C ILE A 43 -40.29 15.56 -18.95
N THR A 44 -40.10 16.33 -17.88
CA THR A 44 -39.99 17.78 -17.92
C THR A 44 -38.55 18.21 -17.65
N GLN A 45 -37.99 18.99 -18.56
CA GLN A 45 -36.65 19.55 -18.48
C GLN A 45 -36.67 21.08 -18.68
N PRO A 46 -35.69 21.82 -18.16
CA PRO A 46 -35.61 23.26 -18.40
C PRO A 46 -35.26 23.55 -19.86
N ASP A 47 -35.70 24.70 -20.38
CA ASP A 47 -35.40 25.14 -21.75
C ASP A 47 -33.97 25.63 -21.96
N SER A 48 -33.31 26.04 -20.87
CA SER A 48 -31.91 26.38 -20.86
C SER A 48 -31.29 26.20 -19.48
N ILE A 49 -29.97 26.10 -19.44
CA ILE A 49 -29.21 26.01 -18.19
C ILE A 49 -28.40 27.29 -18.02
N LEU A 50 -28.53 27.89 -16.85
CA LEU A 50 -27.67 28.97 -16.40
C LEU A 50 -26.44 28.37 -15.69
N PRO A 51 -25.21 28.79 -16.03
CA PRO A 51 -24.02 28.40 -15.28
C PRO A 51 -24.16 28.65 -13.78
N GLY A 52 -23.79 27.65 -12.97
CA GLY A 52 -23.88 27.71 -11.50
C GLY A 52 -25.25 27.36 -10.91
N ALA A 53 -26.30 27.23 -11.73
CA ALA A 53 -27.60 26.70 -11.30
C ALA A 53 -27.63 25.16 -11.42
N PRO A 54 -28.33 24.46 -10.51
CA PRO A 54 -28.54 23.02 -10.65
C PRO A 54 -29.47 22.72 -11.82
N VAL A 55 -29.22 21.60 -12.52
CA VAL A 55 -30.11 21.08 -13.57
C VAL A 55 -31.10 20.12 -12.93
N GLU A 56 -32.40 20.41 -13.03
CA GLU A 56 -33.45 19.55 -12.48
C GLU A 56 -34.27 18.92 -13.60
N ILE A 57 -34.40 17.60 -13.59
CA ILE A 57 -35.22 16.83 -14.54
C ILE A 57 -36.34 16.16 -13.74
N ALA A 58 -37.59 16.41 -14.13
CA ALA A 58 -38.75 15.75 -13.53
C ALA A 58 -39.25 14.64 -14.44
N VAL A 59 -39.57 13.48 -13.88
CA VAL A 59 -40.10 12.32 -14.62
C VAL A 59 -41.38 11.87 -13.92
N ALA A 60 -42.51 12.05 -14.59
CA ALA A 60 -43.82 11.58 -14.14
C ALA A 60 -44.18 10.26 -14.82
N ILE A 61 -44.35 9.19 -14.03
CA ILE A 61 -44.70 7.87 -14.54
C ILE A 61 -46.20 7.82 -14.83
N LYS A 62 -46.60 7.32 -16.01
CA LYS A 62 -48.02 7.22 -16.37
C LYS A 62 -48.73 6.18 -15.50
N ALA A 63 -49.97 6.45 -15.11
CA ALA A 63 -50.75 5.55 -14.25
C ALA A 63 -50.92 4.13 -14.82
N GLY A 64 -50.95 4.00 -16.16
CA GLY A 64 -51.02 2.70 -16.86
C GLY A 64 -49.69 1.95 -17.00
N ALA A 65 -48.56 2.52 -16.57
CA ALA A 65 -47.22 1.95 -16.78
C ALA A 65 -46.80 0.91 -15.73
N GLY A 66 -47.75 0.28 -15.02
CA GLY A 66 -47.51 -0.65 -13.91
C GLY A 66 -46.58 -1.81 -14.25
N ALA A 67 -46.81 -2.50 -15.36
CA ALA A 67 -45.95 -3.58 -15.81
C ALA A 67 -44.56 -3.07 -16.26
N THR A 68 -44.48 -1.85 -16.77
CA THR A 68 -43.24 -1.26 -17.32
C THR A 68 -42.22 -0.90 -16.24
N VAL A 69 -42.67 -0.50 -15.05
CA VAL A 69 -41.78 -0.12 -13.93
C VAL A 69 -41.56 -1.23 -12.90
N GLN A 70 -42.14 -2.40 -13.10
CA GLN A 70 -42.04 -3.52 -12.16
C GLN A 70 -40.62 -4.11 -12.15
N GLY A 71 -39.99 -4.18 -10.98
CA GLY A 71 -38.68 -4.83 -10.80
C GLY A 71 -37.49 -4.08 -11.37
N VAL A 72 -37.65 -2.82 -11.75
CA VAL A 72 -36.61 -1.96 -12.34
C VAL A 72 -36.55 -0.60 -11.63
N GLN A 73 -35.42 0.08 -11.72
CA GLN A 73 -35.20 1.41 -11.15
C GLN A 73 -35.18 2.47 -12.25
N LEU A 74 -35.86 3.58 -11.97
CA LEU A 74 -35.81 4.81 -12.74
C LEU A 74 -34.53 5.58 -12.45
N SER A 75 -33.79 5.91 -13.48
CA SER A 75 -32.54 6.65 -13.39
C SER A 75 -32.53 7.82 -14.36
N CYS A 76 -31.87 8.91 -13.97
CA CYS A 76 -31.61 10.06 -14.82
C CYS A 76 -30.11 10.40 -14.78
N HIS A 77 -29.47 10.33 -15.95
CA HIS A 77 -28.09 10.72 -16.15
C HIS A 77 -28.05 11.99 -17.01
N LEU A 78 -26.99 12.77 -16.83
CA LEU A 78 -26.68 13.90 -17.71
C LEU A 78 -25.44 13.55 -18.53
N GLN A 79 -25.56 13.82 -19.82
CA GLN A 79 -24.47 13.82 -20.79
C GLN A 79 -24.19 15.27 -21.18
N TRP A 80 -22.99 15.60 -21.65
CA TRP A 80 -22.69 16.92 -22.19
C TRP A 80 -22.65 16.90 -23.72
N ALA A 81 -22.98 18.04 -24.33
CA ALA A 81 -22.97 18.23 -25.78
C ALA A 81 -21.94 19.31 -26.15
N LYS A 82 -21.32 19.14 -27.32
CA LYS A 82 -20.43 20.12 -27.98
C LYS A 82 -21.08 20.65 -29.25
N LYS A 83 -20.45 21.64 -29.89
CA LYS A 83 -20.95 22.28 -31.12
C LYS A 83 -21.26 21.27 -32.24
N GLU A 84 -20.49 20.19 -32.29
CA GLU A 84 -20.66 19.08 -33.25
C GLU A 84 -20.95 17.76 -32.50
N GLY A 85 -22.09 17.70 -31.81
CA GLY A 85 -22.67 16.45 -31.31
C GLY A 85 -22.33 16.10 -29.86
N TYR A 86 -22.29 14.79 -29.59
CA TYR A 86 -22.14 14.22 -28.26
C TYR A 86 -20.75 14.50 -27.67
N GLY A 87 -20.70 14.92 -26.41
CA GLY A 87 -19.48 15.22 -25.68
C GLY A 87 -19.04 14.13 -24.69
N GLY A 88 -19.99 13.43 -24.06
CA GLY A 88 -19.66 12.40 -23.08
C GLY A 88 -20.56 12.44 -21.86
N PHE A 89 -20.26 11.56 -20.90
CA PHE A 89 -20.92 11.51 -19.61
C PHE A 89 -20.57 12.69 -18.72
N LEU A 90 -21.55 13.25 -18.02
CA LEU A 90 -21.39 14.43 -17.15
C LEU A 90 -21.76 14.15 -15.69
N SER A 91 -22.90 13.49 -15.44
CA SER A 91 -23.40 13.27 -14.07
C SER A 91 -24.40 12.12 -14.02
N TRP A 92 -24.48 11.42 -12.89
CA TRP A 92 -25.54 10.44 -12.63
C TRP A 92 -26.14 10.63 -11.24
N LYS A 93 -27.30 9.99 -11.04
CA LYS A 93 -27.93 9.79 -9.74
C LYS A 93 -28.29 8.31 -9.57
N PRO A 94 -28.21 7.77 -8.34
CA PRO A 94 -28.70 6.43 -8.06
C PRO A 94 -30.15 6.26 -8.53
N GLY A 95 -30.42 5.11 -9.13
CA GLY A 95 -31.76 4.76 -9.56
C GLY A 95 -32.73 4.63 -8.39
N VAL A 96 -33.98 5.03 -8.61
CA VAL A 96 -35.06 4.96 -7.61
C VAL A 96 -36.14 4.00 -8.08
N GLU A 97 -36.76 3.28 -7.16
CA GLU A 97 -37.92 2.45 -7.48
C GLU A 97 -39.10 3.36 -7.83
N ALA A 98 -39.64 3.19 -9.03
CA ALA A 98 -40.66 4.07 -9.58
C ALA A 98 -42.05 3.43 -9.51
N LYS A 99 -43.07 4.23 -9.18
CA LYS A 99 -44.47 3.80 -9.07
C LYS A 99 -45.34 4.49 -10.12
N PRO A 100 -46.34 3.79 -10.68
CA PRO A 100 -47.29 4.40 -11.61
C PRO A 100 -48.01 5.58 -10.99
N GLY A 101 -48.12 6.69 -11.74
CA GLY A 101 -48.79 7.92 -11.29
C GLY A 101 -47.93 8.85 -10.43
N GLU A 102 -46.71 8.47 -10.06
CA GLU A 102 -45.80 9.32 -9.26
C GLU A 102 -44.85 10.15 -10.13
N THR A 103 -44.35 11.26 -9.58
CA THR A 103 -43.36 12.14 -10.21
C THR A 103 -42.06 12.18 -9.39
N TYR A 104 -40.93 11.97 -10.07
CA TYR A 104 -39.59 11.97 -9.49
C TYR A 104 -38.79 13.15 -10.01
N ARG A 105 -37.96 13.78 -9.15
CA ARG A 105 -37.13 14.94 -9.52
C ARG A 105 -35.66 14.63 -9.30
N PHE A 106 -34.87 14.71 -10.36
CA PHE A 106 -33.42 14.48 -10.36
C PHE A 106 -32.68 15.81 -10.45
N LYS A 107 -32.03 16.21 -9.35
CA LYS A 107 -31.29 17.47 -9.25
C LYS A 107 -29.78 17.25 -9.34
N HIS A 108 -29.16 17.71 -10.42
CA HIS A 108 -27.73 17.58 -10.68
C HIS A 108 -27.00 18.90 -10.46
N GLY A 109 -25.95 18.88 -9.64
CA GLY A 109 -24.95 19.97 -9.60
C GLY A 109 -23.89 19.68 -10.66
N VAL A 110 -23.77 20.54 -11.67
CA VAL A 110 -22.84 20.35 -12.79
C VAL A 110 -21.90 21.55 -12.91
N LYS A 111 -20.62 21.27 -13.18
CA LYS A 111 -19.63 22.30 -13.56
C LYS A 111 -19.58 22.34 -15.08
N LEU A 112 -19.92 23.49 -15.67
CA LEU A 112 -19.98 23.67 -17.12
C LEU A 112 -18.65 24.26 -17.63
N ASP A 113 -18.05 23.61 -18.63
CA ASP A 113 -16.92 24.14 -19.40
C ASP A 113 -17.47 24.91 -20.60
N LEU A 114 -17.59 26.23 -20.49
CA LEU A 114 -18.26 27.08 -21.49
C LEU A 114 -17.50 27.18 -22.82
N ASP A 115 -16.25 26.72 -22.88
CA ASP A 115 -15.43 26.71 -24.10
C ASP A 115 -15.64 25.40 -24.89
N LYS A 116 -16.04 24.32 -24.22
CA LYS A 116 -16.22 22.99 -24.83
C LYS A 116 -17.67 22.56 -24.93
N MET A 117 -18.51 23.01 -24.00
CA MET A 117 -19.90 22.58 -23.86
C MET A 117 -20.86 23.60 -24.47
N THR A 118 -21.75 23.13 -25.34
CA THR A 118 -22.86 23.92 -25.88
C THR A 118 -24.18 23.63 -25.17
N GLY A 119 -24.27 22.50 -24.46
CA GLY A 119 -25.49 22.06 -23.81
C GLY A 119 -25.30 20.82 -22.93
N VAL A 120 -26.37 20.43 -22.26
CA VAL A 120 -26.47 19.21 -21.47
C VAL A 120 -27.63 18.38 -22.02
N MET A 121 -27.43 17.08 -22.18
CA MET A 121 -28.41 16.15 -22.70
C MET A 121 -28.82 15.17 -21.60
N PRO A 122 -30.05 15.28 -21.07
CA PRO A 122 -30.55 14.30 -20.12
C PRO A 122 -30.85 12.96 -20.79
N VAL A 123 -30.64 11.91 -20.02
CA VAL A 123 -30.94 10.53 -20.42
C VAL A 123 -31.71 9.89 -19.28
N VAL A 124 -32.92 9.41 -19.56
CA VAL A 124 -33.82 8.80 -18.59
C VAL A 124 -34.05 7.35 -18.98
N PHE A 125 -33.92 6.43 -18.03
CA PHE A 125 -34.04 5.01 -18.34
C PHE A 125 -34.56 4.21 -17.15
N LEU A 126 -35.11 3.04 -17.46
CA LEU A 126 -35.46 2.01 -16.48
C LEU A 126 -34.48 0.85 -16.62
N ALA A 127 -33.93 0.34 -15.52
CA ALA A 127 -33.06 -0.83 -15.56
C ALA A 127 -33.07 -1.61 -14.23
N PRO A 128 -32.88 -2.94 -14.26
CA PRO A 128 -32.62 -3.72 -13.05
C PRO A 128 -31.37 -3.22 -12.32
N GLY A 129 -31.51 -2.89 -11.04
CA GLY A 129 -30.46 -2.29 -10.22
C GLY A 129 -30.05 -0.87 -10.61
N GLY A 130 -30.72 -0.23 -11.58
CA GLY A 130 -30.28 1.04 -12.17
C GLY A 130 -29.05 0.91 -13.10
N ASP A 131 -28.74 -0.31 -13.55
CA ASP A 131 -27.59 -0.61 -14.42
C ASP A 131 -27.85 -0.15 -15.86
N PHE A 132 -27.11 0.86 -16.32
CA PHE A 132 -27.31 1.50 -17.63
C PHE A 132 -27.25 0.51 -18.81
N GLU A 133 -26.44 -0.55 -18.71
CA GLU A 133 -26.30 -1.55 -19.78
C GLU A 133 -27.47 -2.53 -19.85
N LYS A 134 -28.29 -2.60 -18.79
CA LYS A 134 -29.44 -3.51 -18.68
C LYS A 134 -30.79 -2.81 -18.84
N ARG A 135 -30.76 -1.62 -19.44
CA ARG A 135 -31.93 -0.76 -19.59
C ARG A 135 -33.05 -1.45 -20.40
N THR A 136 -34.24 -1.46 -19.83
CA THR A 136 -35.46 -2.00 -20.45
C THR A 136 -36.27 -0.90 -21.15
N LYS A 137 -36.13 0.34 -20.70
CA LYS A 137 -36.62 1.56 -21.36
C LYS A 137 -35.51 2.61 -21.36
N PHE A 138 -35.46 3.44 -22.40
CA PHE A 138 -34.37 4.40 -22.58
C PHE A 138 -34.82 5.58 -23.42
N GLU A 139 -34.68 6.77 -22.88
CA GLU A 139 -35.07 8.03 -23.49
C GLU A 139 -33.87 8.96 -23.47
N THR A 140 -33.47 9.43 -24.66
CA THR A 140 -32.51 10.52 -24.78
C THR A 140 -33.27 11.81 -25.06
N LEU A 141 -33.10 12.80 -24.19
CA LEU A 141 -33.84 14.05 -24.31
C LEU A 141 -33.10 15.05 -25.22
N PRO A 142 -33.81 16.04 -25.78
CA PRO A 142 -33.17 17.13 -26.50
C PRO A 142 -32.14 17.85 -25.64
N VAL A 143 -31.03 18.24 -26.26
CA VAL A 143 -29.98 19.04 -25.61
C VAL A 143 -30.58 20.32 -25.05
N ILE A 144 -30.38 20.54 -23.75
CA ILE A 144 -30.69 21.77 -23.06
C ILE A 144 -29.51 22.74 -23.30
N PRO A 145 -29.71 23.85 -24.03
CA PRO A 145 -28.65 24.80 -24.31
C PRO A 145 -28.17 25.49 -23.03
N ILE A 146 -26.87 25.77 -22.97
CA ILE A 146 -26.30 26.61 -21.91
C ILE A 146 -26.49 28.07 -22.33
N THR A 147 -27.36 28.80 -21.62
CA THR A 147 -27.53 30.23 -21.81
C THR A 147 -26.59 30.95 -20.86
N ALA A 148 -25.44 31.40 -21.37
CA ALA A 148 -24.56 32.29 -20.64
C ALA A 148 -24.66 33.68 -21.28
N THR A 149 -25.47 34.56 -20.67
CA THR A 149 -25.58 35.96 -21.11
C THR A 149 -24.20 36.64 -21.03
N PRO A 150 -23.94 37.73 -21.79
CA PRO A 150 -22.69 38.47 -21.69
C PRO A 150 -22.34 38.86 -20.24
N GLU A 151 -23.33 39.20 -19.42
CA GLU A 151 -23.16 39.54 -18.00
C GLU A 151 -22.73 38.32 -17.17
N VAL A 152 -23.33 37.14 -17.40
CA VAL A 152 -22.93 35.90 -16.73
C VAL A 152 -21.51 35.49 -17.13
N ARG A 153 -21.14 35.64 -18.41
CA ARG A 153 -19.76 35.38 -18.88
C ARG A 153 -18.76 36.34 -18.28
N ALA A 154 -19.07 37.63 -18.22
CA ALA A 154 -18.21 38.65 -17.61
C ALA A 154 -18.00 38.36 -16.11
N LYS A 155 -19.06 38.00 -15.38
CA LYS A 155 -18.97 37.64 -13.96
C LYS A 155 -18.15 36.38 -13.74
N LEU A 156 -18.35 35.32 -14.53
CA LEU A 156 -17.54 34.10 -14.44
C LEU A 156 -16.06 34.36 -14.79
N ALA A 157 -15.79 35.24 -15.75
CA ALA A 157 -14.44 35.66 -16.09
C ALA A 157 -13.79 36.48 -14.96
N GLU A 158 -14.55 37.35 -14.31
CA GLU A 158 -14.10 38.10 -13.14
C GLU A 158 -13.84 37.17 -11.94
N GLU A 159 -14.73 36.21 -11.68
CA GLU A 159 -14.54 35.17 -10.66
C GLU A 159 -13.33 34.29 -10.96
N ALA A 160 -13.13 33.90 -12.22
CA ALA A 160 -11.95 33.15 -12.66
C ALA A 160 -10.67 33.98 -12.51
N LYS A 161 -10.71 35.28 -12.84
CA LYS A 161 -9.59 36.21 -12.65
C LYS A 161 -9.27 36.42 -11.17
N ALA A 162 -10.29 36.57 -10.33
CA ALA A 162 -10.14 36.66 -8.88
C ALA A 162 -9.59 35.35 -8.29
N ALA A 163 -10.05 34.19 -8.76
CA ALA A 163 -9.52 32.89 -8.37
C ALA A 163 -8.06 32.71 -8.81
N ALA A 164 -7.70 33.13 -10.02
CA ALA A 164 -6.33 33.12 -10.52
C ALA A 164 -5.42 34.07 -9.73
N ALA A 165 -5.90 35.27 -9.39
CA ALA A 165 -5.17 36.23 -8.56
C ALA A 165 -4.93 35.68 -7.14
N ARG A 166 -5.95 35.04 -6.53
CA ARG A 166 -5.79 34.34 -5.25
C ARG A 166 -4.79 33.19 -5.34
N ALA A 167 -4.86 32.37 -6.38
CA ALA A 167 -3.92 31.28 -6.61
C ALA A 167 -2.48 31.78 -6.82
N ALA A 168 -2.30 32.90 -7.51
CA ALA A 168 -0.99 33.54 -7.69
C ALA A 168 -0.44 34.10 -6.36
N ALA A 169 -1.29 34.67 -5.52
CA ALA A 169 -0.88 35.24 -4.22
C ALA A 169 -0.35 34.18 -3.24
N VAL A 170 -0.82 32.93 -3.34
CA VAL A 170 -0.36 31.80 -2.50
C VAL A 170 0.60 30.86 -3.22
N ALA A 171 0.98 31.17 -4.47
CA ALA A 171 1.85 30.30 -5.26
C ALA A 171 3.23 30.13 -4.60
N ARG A 172 3.82 28.94 -4.79
CA ARG A 172 5.17 28.63 -4.29
C ARG A 172 6.19 29.63 -4.85
N PRO A 173 6.91 30.39 -4.01
CA PRO A 173 7.97 31.28 -4.48
C PRO A 173 9.21 30.48 -4.91
N ALA A 174 10.02 31.02 -5.83
CA ALA A 174 11.24 30.36 -6.30
C ALA A 174 12.28 30.11 -5.18
N SER A 175 12.23 30.89 -4.09
CA SER A 175 13.07 30.70 -2.91
C SER A 175 12.74 29.42 -2.11
N ALA A 176 11.52 28.90 -2.25
CA ALA A 176 11.06 27.68 -1.59
C ALA A 176 11.51 26.46 -2.38
N THR A 177 12.76 26.06 -2.14
CA THR A 177 13.42 24.91 -2.79
C THR A 177 12.87 23.57 -2.34
N LEU A 178 12.21 23.50 -1.17
CA LEU A 178 11.67 22.28 -0.56
C LEU A 178 12.75 21.24 -0.18
N LYS A 179 14.02 21.69 -0.12
CA LYS A 179 15.21 20.88 0.17
C LYS A 179 15.80 21.15 1.54
N ARG A 180 15.28 22.13 2.28
CA ARG A 180 15.88 22.57 3.56
C ARG A 180 15.02 22.15 4.76
N SER A 181 13.99 21.36 4.50
CA SER A 181 13.00 20.96 5.48
C SER A 181 12.91 19.45 5.57
N MET A 182 12.48 18.94 6.71
CA MET A 182 12.35 17.50 6.97
C MET A 182 11.07 17.16 7.71
N LEU A 183 10.61 15.92 7.51
CA LEU A 183 9.57 15.28 8.30
C LEU A 183 10.08 13.94 8.84
N ARG A 184 9.63 13.56 10.03
CA ARG A 184 9.85 12.21 10.58
C ARG A 184 8.65 11.83 11.42
N ILE A 185 8.08 10.67 11.13
CA ILE A 185 7.07 10.07 12.01
C ILE A 185 7.83 9.47 13.20
N ALA A 186 7.50 9.91 14.41
CA ALA A 186 8.11 9.41 15.62
C ALA A 186 7.71 7.94 15.83
N PRO A 187 8.63 7.06 16.27
CA PRO A 187 8.27 5.69 16.60
C PRO A 187 7.24 5.66 17.73
N GLU A 188 6.22 4.81 17.59
CA GLU A 188 5.23 4.55 18.63
C GLU A 188 5.28 3.06 18.98
N ALA A 189 5.61 2.75 20.23
CA ALA A 189 5.75 1.37 20.71
C ALA A 189 4.45 0.84 21.32
N LYS A 190 3.45 1.69 21.54
CA LYS A 190 2.16 1.28 22.09
C LYS A 190 1.51 0.22 21.20
N THR A 191 1.07 -0.87 21.80
CA THR A 191 0.12 -1.78 21.18
C THR A 191 -1.29 -1.28 21.47
N VAL A 192 -2.13 -1.20 20.44
CA VAL A 192 -3.52 -0.72 20.54
C VAL A 192 -4.47 -1.73 19.92
N THR A 193 -5.71 -1.77 20.40
CA THR A 193 -6.78 -2.60 19.83
C THR A 193 -8.06 -1.80 19.65
N LYS A 194 -9.12 -2.47 19.18
CA LYS A 194 -10.44 -1.87 18.97
C LYS A 194 -10.91 -1.16 20.24
N GLY A 195 -11.28 0.12 20.10
CA GLY A 195 -11.76 0.99 21.16
C GLY A 195 -10.71 1.96 21.70
N ASP A 196 -9.42 1.66 21.51
CA ASP A 196 -8.33 2.47 22.06
C ASP A 196 -8.17 3.81 21.35
N SER A 197 -7.79 4.81 22.14
CA SER A 197 -7.26 6.09 21.66
C SER A 197 -5.73 6.08 21.71
N PHE A 198 -5.12 6.71 20.71
CA PHE A 198 -3.67 6.85 20.63
C PHE A 198 -3.28 8.10 19.85
N THR A 199 -2.01 8.44 19.92
CA THR A 199 -1.42 9.59 19.23
C THR A 199 -0.31 9.16 18.29
N VAL A 200 -0.10 9.93 17.24
CA VAL A 200 1.07 9.82 16.36
C VAL A 200 1.74 11.17 16.30
N ALA A 201 3.02 11.21 16.64
CA ALA A 201 3.82 12.43 16.59
C ALA A 201 4.64 12.49 15.30
N VAL A 202 4.75 13.68 14.75
CA VAL A 202 5.56 13.98 13.56
C VAL A 202 6.54 15.10 13.92
N ASP A 203 7.82 14.75 14.01
CA ASP A 203 8.90 15.71 14.13
C ASP A 203 9.10 16.41 12.78
N TYR A 204 9.35 17.73 12.83
CA TYR A 204 9.64 18.52 11.65
C TYR A 204 10.73 19.55 11.91
N ASP A 205 11.42 19.91 10.83
CA ASP A 205 12.25 21.12 10.74
C ASP A 205 11.81 21.81 9.45
N LEU A 206 11.09 22.93 9.57
CA LEU A 206 10.57 23.68 8.43
C LEU A 206 11.43 24.93 8.21
N ALA A 207 12.16 24.98 7.10
CA ALA A 207 12.93 26.18 6.77
C ALA A 207 11.98 27.35 6.47
N ALA A 208 12.29 28.53 7.01
CA ALA A 208 11.51 29.75 6.75
C ALA A 208 11.39 30.07 5.24
N ALA A 209 12.42 29.74 4.45
CA ALA A 209 12.40 29.91 3.00
C ALA A 209 11.43 28.96 2.27
N ASP A 210 11.10 27.82 2.89
CA ASP A 210 10.14 26.83 2.37
C ASP A 210 8.72 27.03 2.96
N HIS A 211 8.45 28.15 3.65
CA HIS A 211 7.14 28.51 4.18
C HIS A 211 6.54 29.70 3.42
N TRP A 212 5.31 29.58 2.91
CA TRP A 212 4.67 30.62 2.10
C TRP A 212 3.13 30.57 2.17
N GLY A 213 2.47 31.58 1.57
CA GLY A 213 1.01 31.65 1.44
C GLY A 213 0.29 31.69 2.79
N ASP A 214 -0.83 30.97 2.90
CA ASP A 214 -1.63 30.85 4.13
C ASP A 214 -1.01 29.92 5.20
N GLY A 215 0.27 29.59 5.05
CA GLY A 215 1.06 28.75 5.94
C GLY A 215 1.17 27.30 5.47
N THR A 216 2.30 26.69 5.77
CA THR A 216 2.57 25.27 5.49
C THR A 216 1.86 24.38 6.52
N GLN A 217 1.37 23.23 6.07
CA GLN A 217 0.73 22.23 6.92
C GLN A 217 1.47 20.90 6.85
N ILE A 218 1.32 20.09 7.88
CA ILE A 218 1.61 18.66 7.83
C ILE A 218 0.29 17.94 7.57
N GLU A 219 0.27 17.08 6.55
CA GLU A 219 -0.76 16.06 6.38
C GLU A 219 -0.23 14.70 6.82
N LEU A 220 -0.95 14.06 7.74
CA LEU A 220 -0.68 12.70 8.21
C LEU A 220 -1.79 11.77 7.73
N ILE A 221 -1.40 10.70 7.04
CA ILE A 221 -2.29 9.77 6.35
C ILE A 221 -2.08 8.36 6.92
N PRO A 222 -3.11 7.73 7.50
CA PRO A 222 -3.03 6.32 7.89
C PRO A 222 -3.04 5.43 6.66
N LEU A 223 -2.09 4.49 6.61
CA LEU A 223 -1.96 3.49 5.56
C LEU A 223 -2.17 2.12 6.20
N GLY A 224 -3.39 1.60 6.12
CA GLY A 224 -3.63 0.22 6.56
C GLY A 224 -3.06 -0.81 5.58
N PRO A 225 -3.35 -2.10 5.79
CA PRO A 225 -2.72 -3.19 5.07
C PRO A 225 -2.87 -3.04 3.54
N TRP A 226 -1.79 -3.32 2.80
CA TRP A 226 -1.78 -3.27 1.33
C TRP A 226 -2.05 -4.66 0.74
N VAL A 227 -3.02 -4.76 -0.17
CA VAL A 227 -3.18 -5.97 -0.99
C VAL A 227 -2.52 -5.76 -2.33
N ASP A 228 -1.38 -6.44 -2.54
CA ASP A 228 -0.58 -6.29 -3.75
C ASP A 228 -0.98 -7.26 -4.88
N ASN A 229 -1.35 -8.49 -4.53
CA ASN A 229 -1.70 -9.52 -5.51
C ASN A 229 -3.16 -9.94 -5.34
N PRO A 230 -4.13 -9.22 -5.96
CA PRO A 230 -5.53 -9.60 -5.88
C PRO A 230 -5.72 -11.03 -6.38
N ASP A 231 -6.43 -11.84 -5.60
CA ASP A 231 -6.69 -13.24 -5.92
C ASP A 231 -7.78 -13.41 -7.02
N GLY A 232 -8.46 -12.33 -7.38
CA GLY A 232 -9.47 -12.28 -8.43
C GLY A 232 -10.85 -12.78 -8.01
N GLN A 233 -11.00 -13.35 -6.81
CA GLN A 233 -12.24 -13.91 -6.28
C GLN A 233 -12.74 -13.13 -5.04
N TYR A 234 -11.93 -13.06 -4.00
CA TYR A 234 -12.19 -12.39 -2.73
C TYR A 234 -11.65 -10.96 -2.70
N THR A 235 -10.55 -10.74 -3.43
CA THR A 235 -9.91 -9.44 -3.61
C THR A 235 -9.64 -9.22 -5.09
N THR A 236 -10.31 -8.24 -5.68
CA THR A 236 -10.34 -8.03 -7.14
C THR A 236 -9.44 -6.88 -7.62
N GLY A 237 -8.85 -6.12 -6.69
CA GLY A 237 -7.98 -5.00 -7.04
C GLY A 237 -6.93 -4.74 -5.96
N ARG A 238 -5.88 -4.02 -6.35
CA ARG A 238 -4.82 -3.54 -5.46
C ARG A 238 -5.29 -2.33 -4.67
N SER A 239 -5.21 -2.37 -3.34
CA SER A 239 -5.58 -1.21 -2.50
C SER A 239 -5.05 -1.33 -1.07
N HIS A 240 -4.97 -0.17 -0.39
CA HIS A 240 -4.87 -0.13 1.07
C HIS A 240 -6.25 -0.36 1.70
N HIS A 241 -6.29 -1.13 2.79
CA HIS A 241 -7.47 -1.30 3.61
C HIS A 241 -7.49 -0.27 4.75
N GLY A 242 -8.40 0.72 4.67
CA GLY A 242 -8.56 1.70 5.74
C GLY A 242 -9.12 1.08 7.02
N TYR A 243 -8.49 1.39 8.16
CA TYR A 243 -9.02 1.00 9.46
C TYR A 243 -10.25 1.85 9.84
N PRO A 244 -11.33 1.24 10.38
CA PRO A 244 -12.44 2.00 10.95
C PRO A 244 -11.96 2.99 12.03
N GLY A 245 -12.45 4.22 11.98
CA GLY A 245 -12.06 5.31 12.88
C GLY A 245 -10.79 6.08 12.47
N LEU A 246 -10.01 5.58 11.50
CA LEU A 246 -8.80 6.26 11.03
C LEU A 246 -9.05 6.99 9.71
N GLY A 247 -8.55 8.22 9.60
CA GLY A 247 -8.56 9.00 8.37
C GLY A 247 -7.52 10.11 8.40
N SER A 248 -7.19 10.68 7.24
CA SER A 248 -6.17 11.72 7.14
C SER A 248 -6.45 12.92 8.04
N ARG A 249 -5.40 13.54 8.56
CA ARG A 249 -5.45 14.75 9.39
C ARG A 249 -4.44 15.77 8.88
N ARG A 250 -4.77 17.05 9.02
CA ARG A 250 -3.87 18.17 8.68
C ARG A 250 -3.73 19.12 9.86
N ALA A 251 -2.56 19.69 10.02
CA ALA A 251 -2.28 20.73 11.01
C ALA A 251 -1.35 21.77 10.42
N LYS A 252 -1.64 23.06 10.66
CA LYS A 252 -0.72 24.16 10.35
C LYS A 252 0.49 24.10 11.28
N ILE A 253 1.65 24.45 10.76
CA ILE A 253 2.91 24.51 11.51
C ILE A 253 3.65 25.81 11.22
N GLU A 254 4.49 26.22 12.17
CA GLU A 254 5.35 27.40 12.03
C GLU A 254 6.75 27.00 11.57
N PRO A 255 7.52 27.91 10.95
CA PRO A 255 8.92 27.67 10.63
C PRO A 255 9.77 27.32 11.87
N GLY A 256 10.78 26.48 11.66
CA GLY A 256 11.70 25.99 12.68
C GLY A 256 11.48 24.53 13.05
N LYS A 257 12.16 24.09 14.11
CA LYS A 257 12.05 22.73 14.66
C LYS A 257 10.83 22.63 15.54
N GLY A 258 10.04 21.58 15.35
CA GLY A 258 8.88 21.31 16.17
C GLY A 258 8.40 19.87 16.08
N MET A 259 7.33 19.58 16.81
CA MET A 259 6.67 18.28 16.82
C MET A 259 5.16 18.51 16.77
N GLN A 260 4.49 17.89 15.80
CA GLN A 260 3.04 17.92 15.68
C GLN A 260 2.45 16.58 16.09
N THR A 261 1.52 16.59 17.04
CA THR A 261 0.82 15.37 17.49
C THR A 261 -0.58 15.30 16.90
N PHE A 262 -0.98 14.12 16.45
CA PHE A 262 -2.31 13.82 15.92
C PHE A 262 -2.97 12.72 16.75
N SER A 263 -4.23 12.90 17.13
CA SER A 263 -4.99 11.94 17.94
C SER A 263 -5.97 11.13 17.09
N PHE A 264 -6.06 9.84 17.39
CA PHE A 264 -6.91 8.88 16.68
C PHE A 264 -7.63 7.95 17.67
N LYS A 265 -8.75 7.39 17.22
CA LYS A 265 -9.47 6.31 17.91
C LYS A 265 -9.67 5.15 16.94
N LEU A 266 -9.27 3.95 17.34
CA LEU A 266 -9.43 2.76 16.51
C LEU A 266 -10.80 2.13 16.75
N GLU A 267 -11.63 2.01 15.70
CA GLU A 267 -12.99 1.46 15.83
C GLU A 267 -13.10 0.00 15.40
N GLY A 268 -12.07 -0.55 14.76
CA GLY A 268 -12.03 -1.93 14.31
C GLY A 268 -10.62 -2.42 14.01
N THR A 269 -10.45 -3.73 13.97
CA THR A 269 -9.19 -4.41 13.62
C THR A 269 -9.48 -5.44 12.53
N PHE A 270 -8.43 -5.85 11.81
CA PHE A 270 -8.51 -6.92 10.82
C PHE A 270 -7.97 -8.23 11.41
N ARG A 271 -8.09 -9.32 10.64
CA ARG A 271 -7.46 -10.61 10.96
C ARG A 271 -5.94 -10.50 10.95
N TYR A 272 -5.41 -9.94 9.88
CA TYR A 272 -4.00 -9.59 9.73
C TYR A 272 -3.90 -8.08 9.87
N ASN A 273 -3.02 -7.58 10.72
CA ASN A 273 -2.93 -6.14 10.98
C ASN A 273 -1.55 -5.59 10.66
N GLU A 274 -1.55 -4.45 9.98
CA GLU A 274 -0.36 -3.64 9.71
C GLU A 274 -0.83 -2.19 9.53
N LEU A 275 -0.29 -1.29 10.35
CA LEU A 275 -0.58 0.13 10.25
C LEU A 275 0.72 0.90 10.02
N GLN A 276 0.83 1.45 8.81
CA GLN A 276 1.86 2.40 8.44
C GLN A 276 1.26 3.81 8.36
N TRP A 277 2.13 4.79 8.30
CA TRP A 277 1.77 6.20 8.18
C TRP A 277 2.59 6.86 7.08
N MET A 278 1.97 7.82 6.43
CA MET A 278 2.64 8.74 5.52
C MET A 278 2.43 10.16 6.00
N ALA A 279 3.53 10.91 6.15
CA ALA A 279 3.52 12.32 6.46
C ALA A 279 4.07 13.11 5.27
N GLN A 280 3.41 14.22 4.93
CA GLN A 280 3.86 15.12 3.87
C GLN A 280 3.56 16.56 4.22
N PHE A 281 4.34 17.49 3.67
CA PHE A 281 4.03 18.91 3.74
C PHE A 281 3.00 19.28 2.68
N ILE A 282 2.08 20.18 3.05
CA ILE A 282 1.15 20.86 2.16
C ILE A 282 1.52 22.34 2.16
N GLY A 283 1.81 22.88 0.98
CA GLY A 283 2.16 24.29 0.80
C GLY A 283 1.01 25.25 1.08
N GLY A 284 1.32 26.54 1.17
CA GLY A 284 0.30 27.60 1.35
C GLY A 284 -0.70 27.70 0.19
N ASP A 285 -0.38 27.13 -0.98
CA ASP A 285 -1.28 26.95 -2.13
C ASP A 285 -2.18 25.71 -2.03
N GLY A 286 -2.09 24.94 -0.94
CA GLY A 286 -2.84 23.71 -0.72
C GLY A 286 -2.30 22.49 -1.49
N LYS A 287 -1.14 22.60 -2.17
CA LYS A 287 -0.54 21.49 -2.91
C LYS A 287 0.41 20.68 -2.03
N ALA A 288 0.39 19.36 -2.21
CA ALA A 288 1.37 18.49 -1.58
C ALA A 288 2.78 18.77 -2.13
N TRP A 289 3.77 18.71 -1.25
CA TRP A 289 5.16 18.74 -1.65
C TRP A 289 5.51 17.49 -2.49
N PRO A 290 6.56 17.53 -3.31
CA PRO A 290 6.90 16.44 -4.23
C PRO A 290 7.47 15.19 -3.54
N TRP A 291 7.57 15.20 -2.21
CA TRP A 291 8.04 14.09 -1.41
C TRP A 291 7.22 13.94 -0.12
N SER A 292 7.23 12.71 0.40
CA SER A 292 6.64 12.33 1.67
C SER A 292 7.58 11.40 2.43
N VAL A 293 7.37 11.26 3.73
CA VAL A 293 8.05 10.27 4.56
C VAL A 293 7.05 9.23 5.02
N ARG A 294 7.53 8.00 5.15
CA ARG A 294 6.74 6.88 5.68
C ARG A 294 7.35 6.39 6.99
N GLY A 295 6.50 5.89 7.88
CA GLY A 295 6.91 5.37 9.18
C GLY A 295 5.87 4.42 9.75
N GLY A 296 6.30 3.59 10.69
CA GLY A 296 5.41 2.71 11.44
C GLY A 296 4.52 3.49 12.41
N GLY A 297 3.39 2.89 12.76
CA GLY A 297 2.49 3.36 13.81
C GLY A 297 2.54 2.48 15.05
N PRO A 298 1.60 2.67 16.00
CA PRO A 298 1.40 1.68 17.04
C PRO A 298 1.12 0.31 16.44
N GLN A 299 1.56 -0.74 17.14
CA GLN A 299 1.20 -2.10 16.77
C GLN A 299 -0.30 -2.31 17.01
N ILE A 300 -0.99 -2.93 16.06
CA ILE A 300 -2.42 -3.20 16.19
C ILE A 300 -2.62 -4.64 16.64
N ALA A 301 -3.06 -4.82 17.88
CA ALA A 301 -3.47 -6.12 18.39
C ALA A 301 -4.86 -6.49 17.86
N ARG A 302 -5.01 -7.74 17.44
CA ARG A 302 -6.30 -8.32 17.05
C ARG A 302 -7.28 -8.23 18.23
N PHE A 303 -8.50 -7.79 17.97
CA PHE A 303 -9.57 -7.81 18.97
C PHE A 303 -10.20 -9.20 19.03
N ILE A 304 -10.25 -9.79 20.22
CA ILE A 304 -10.83 -11.13 20.46
C ILE A 304 -12.19 -10.95 21.13
N ASP A 305 -13.26 -11.12 20.35
CA ASP A 305 -14.63 -10.95 20.84
C ASP A 305 -15.09 -12.17 21.64
N ASP A 306 -15.07 -13.36 21.04
CA ASP A 306 -15.48 -14.63 21.64
C ASP A 306 -14.27 -15.47 22.09
N PHE A 307 -13.53 -16.05 21.16
CA PHE A 307 -12.28 -16.76 21.41
C PHE A 307 -11.38 -16.68 20.18
N ASP A 308 -10.12 -17.04 20.34
CA ASP A 308 -9.17 -17.22 19.24
C ASP A 308 -8.22 -18.38 19.54
N LEU A 309 -7.35 -18.71 18.59
CA LEU A 309 -6.27 -19.67 18.76
C LEU A 309 -4.91 -18.97 18.67
N GLU A 310 -3.98 -19.36 19.54
CA GLU A 310 -2.60 -18.89 19.51
C GLU A 310 -1.62 -20.07 19.48
N VAL A 311 -0.61 -19.98 18.62
CA VAL A 311 0.49 -20.95 18.58
C VAL A 311 1.69 -20.31 19.27
N PRO A 312 2.12 -20.80 20.46
CA PRO A 312 3.17 -20.15 21.24
C PRO A 312 4.56 -20.27 20.61
N ALA A 313 4.75 -21.21 19.67
CA ALA A 313 6.02 -21.34 18.95
C ALA A 313 6.20 -20.17 17.95
N GLU A 314 7.40 -19.60 17.93
CA GLU A 314 7.74 -18.54 16.97
C GLU A 314 7.49 -19.00 15.52
N GLY A 315 6.68 -18.22 14.78
CA GLY A 315 6.27 -18.54 13.42
C GLY A 315 5.35 -19.77 13.30
N GLY A 316 4.86 -20.29 14.43
CA GLY A 316 4.12 -21.56 14.49
C GLY A 316 4.98 -22.78 14.12
N LEU A 317 6.31 -22.70 14.26
CA LEU A 317 7.24 -23.73 13.79
C LEU A 317 7.70 -24.63 14.94
N PHE A 318 7.44 -25.93 14.80
CA PHE A 318 7.94 -26.99 15.66
C PHE A 318 8.88 -27.89 14.85
N THR A 319 10.03 -28.28 15.38
CA THR A 319 10.86 -29.32 14.77
C THR A 319 10.16 -30.67 14.84
N TYR A 320 10.60 -31.66 14.04
CA TYR A 320 10.00 -33.00 14.04
C TYR A 320 10.02 -33.70 15.41
N VAL A 321 10.93 -33.30 16.30
CA VAL A 321 11.05 -33.86 17.66
C VAL A 321 10.27 -33.07 18.71
N GLU A 322 9.82 -31.86 18.39
CA GLU A 322 8.99 -31.05 19.28
C GLU A 322 7.51 -31.46 19.16
N THR A 323 6.83 -31.51 20.30
CA THR A 323 5.38 -31.70 20.36
C THR A 323 4.70 -30.37 20.04
N PRO A 324 3.83 -30.30 19.01
CA PRO A 324 3.06 -29.10 18.71
C PRO A 324 2.19 -28.68 19.90
N ARG A 325 2.01 -27.37 20.07
CA ARG A 325 1.16 -26.77 21.10
C ARG A 325 0.32 -25.66 20.49
N VAL A 326 -0.93 -25.58 20.93
CA VAL A 326 -1.84 -24.48 20.58
C VAL A 326 -2.66 -24.16 21.82
N ASP A 327 -2.92 -22.88 22.06
CA ASP A 327 -3.73 -22.41 23.17
C ASP A 327 -5.02 -21.77 22.63
N LEU A 328 -6.14 -22.00 23.33
CA LEU A 328 -7.34 -21.18 23.20
C LEU A 328 -7.13 -19.88 23.97
N VAL A 329 -7.53 -18.75 23.39
CA VAL A 329 -7.52 -17.44 24.03
C VAL A 329 -8.94 -16.96 24.21
N TRP A 330 -9.35 -16.64 25.44
CA TRP A 330 -10.72 -16.22 25.73
C TRP A 330 -10.96 -14.75 25.40
N GLY A 331 -12.08 -14.45 24.78
CA GLY A 331 -12.52 -13.11 24.40
C GLY A 331 -13.48 -12.48 25.40
N VAL A 332 -13.78 -11.20 25.17
CA VAL A 332 -14.55 -10.35 26.10
C VAL A 332 -16.04 -10.71 26.22
N SER A 333 -16.62 -11.36 25.21
CA SER A 333 -18.03 -11.75 25.17
C SER A 333 -18.31 -13.09 25.86
N MET A 334 -17.28 -13.91 26.10
CA MET A 334 -17.44 -15.21 26.72
C MET A 334 -17.62 -15.07 28.23
N LYS A 335 -18.60 -15.78 28.78
CA LYS A 335 -18.92 -15.72 30.21
C LYS A 335 -17.94 -16.57 31.03
N GLN A 336 -17.02 -15.92 31.73
CA GLN A 336 -16.07 -16.55 32.64
C GLN A 336 -16.73 -17.55 33.61
N GLY A 337 -16.07 -18.68 33.85
CA GLY A 337 -16.53 -19.75 34.73
C GLY A 337 -17.53 -20.71 34.08
N THR A 338 -17.98 -20.44 32.85
CA THR A 338 -18.89 -21.33 32.13
C THR A 338 -18.12 -22.50 31.51
N SER A 339 -18.67 -23.71 31.58
CA SER A 339 -18.13 -24.87 30.86
C SER A 339 -18.54 -24.82 29.40
N VAL A 340 -17.58 -25.00 28.50
CA VAL A 340 -17.80 -25.08 27.05
C VAL A 340 -17.10 -26.32 26.49
N GLU A 341 -17.69 -26.93 25.48
CA GLU A 341 -17.04 -27.98 24.69
C GLU A 341 -16.55 -27.36 23.37
N ALA A 342 -15.26 -27.54 23.07
CA ALA A 342 -14.68 -27.16 21.80
C ALA A 342 -14.47 -28.41 20.94
N ALA A 343 -14.95 -28.37 19.70
CA ALA A 343 -14.66 -29.38 18.69
C ALA A 343 -13.48 -28.92 17.83
N PHE A 344 -12.48 -29.78 17.67
CA PHE A 344 -11.27 -29.50 16.92
C PHE A 344 -11.15 -30.38 15.69
N ARG A 345 -10.57 -29.82 14.64
CA ARG A 345 -10.21 -30.54 13.42
C ARG A 345 -8.86 -30.07 12.92
N ILE A 346 -7.95 -31.00 12.64
CA ILE A 346 -6.64 -30.74 12.06
C ILE A 346 -6.66 -31.13 10.59
N VAL A 347 -6.25 -30.22 9.71
CA VAL A 347 -6.27 -30.38 8.25
C VAL A 347 -4.86 -30.22 7.70
N ASN A 348 -4.48 -31.10 6.77
CA ASN A 348 -3.20 -31.01 6.06
C ASN A 348 -3.31 -30.25 4.73
N VAL A 349 -2.17 -30.04 4.05
CA VAL A 349 -2.11 -29.26 2.80
C VAL A 349 -2.84 -29.88 1.62
N GLU A 350 -3.20 -31.17 1.67
CA GLU A 350 -4.09 -31.83 0.71
C GLU A 350 -5.58 -31.63 1.04
N GLY A 351 -5.92 -30.90 2.12
CA GLY A 351 -7.29 -30.70 2.58
C GLY A 351 -7.87 -31.90 3.34
N ARG A 352 -7.03 -32.87 3.73
CA ARG A 352 -7.46 -34.06 4.47
C ARG A 352 -7.47 -33.78 5.97
N THR A 353 -8.52 -34.23 6.63
CA THR A 353 -8.59 -34.24 8.09
C THR A 353 -7.64 -35.31 8.63
N VAL A 354 -6.60 -34.90 9.36
CA VAL A 354 -5.63 -35.81 9.98
C VAL A 354 -6.02 -36.19 11.41
N ALA A 355 -6.78 -35.34 12.09
CA ALA A 355 -7.35 -35.63 13.40
C ALA A 355 -8.61 -34.80 13.65
N ALA A 356 -9.53 -35.35 14.44
CA ALA A 356 -10.68 -34.64 14.97
C ALA A 356 -10.95 -35.11 16.40
N PHE A 357 -11.19 -34.18 17.32
CA PHE A 357 -11.36 -34.47 18.74
C PHE A 357 -12.17 -33.37 19.42
N LYS A 358 -12.61 -33.63 20.65
CA LYS A 358 -13.34 -32.67 21.48
C LYS A 358 -12.66 -32.52 22.83
N GLN A 359 -12.68 -31.33 23.38
CA GLN A 359 -12.16 -31.05 24.71
C GLN A 359 -13.07 -30.05 25.43
N ALA A 360 -13.33 -30.33 26.71
CA ALA A 360 -14.07 -29.42 27.58
C ALA A 360 -13.12 -28.41 28.21
N PHE A 361 -13.58 -27.17 28.34
CA PHE A 361 -12.86 -26.07 28.97
C PHE A 361 -13.77 -25.30 29.91
N VAL A 362 -13.18 -24.71 30.94
CA VAL A 362 -13.82 -23.63 31.70
C VAL A 362 -13.33 -22.31 31.13
N VAL A 363 -14.25 -21.44 30.74
CA VAL A 363 -13.93 -20.12 30.19
C VAL A 363 -13.18 -19.30 31.23
N GLY A 364 -11.97 -18.87 30.87
CA GLY A 364 -11.13 -18.00 31.69
C GLY A 364 -11.51 -16.52 31.58
N ALA A 365 -10.72 -15.66 32.22
CA ALA A 365 -10.83 -14.21 32.03
C ALA A 365 -10.48 -13.81 30.58
N PRO A 366 -10.95 -12.67 30.06
CA PRO A 366 -10.55 -12.19 28.74
C PRO A 366 -9.03 -12.07 28.60
N GLY A 367 -8.48 -12.65 27.54
CA GLY A 367 -7.03 -12.77 27.27
C GLY A 367 -6.35 -13.94 27.96
N GLU A 368 -7.01 -14.64 28.90
CA GLU A 368 -6.48 -15.85 29.52
C GLU A 368 -6.39 -16.99 28.50
N LYS A 369 -5.35 -17.82 28.64
CA LYS A 369 -5.03 -18.92 27.74
C LYS A 369 -5.38 -20.26 28.37
N ALA A 370 -5.97 -21.15 27.59
CA ALA A 370 -6.21 -22.54 27.97
C ALA A 370 -5.55 -23.49 26.95
N SER A 371 -4.64 -24.35 27.42
CA SER A 371 -3.88 -25.21 26.52
C SER A 371 -4.73 -26.33 25.91
N VAL A 372 -4.64 -26.49 24.59
CA VAL A 372 -5.32 -27.55 23.85
C VAL A 372 -4.47 -28.81 23.89
N THR A 373 -5.04 -29.91 24.36
CA THR A 373 -4.38 -31.21 24.32
C THR A 373 -4.52 -31.78 22.91
N LEU A 374 -3.48 -31.61 22.10
CA LEU A 374 -3.46 -32.16 20.75
C LEU A 374 -3.25 -33.69 20.80
N PRO A 375 -3.90 -34.46 19.91
CA PRO A 375 -3.52 -35.84 19.68
C PRO A 375 -2.08 -35.93 19.15
N GLU A 376 -1.51 -37.13 19.11
CA GLU A 376 -0.22 -37.33 18.43
C GLU A 376 -0.36 -36.99 16.94
N ILE A 377 0.57 -36.17 16.43
CA ILE A 377 0.57 -35.69 15.05
C ILE A 377 1.89 -36.12 14.42
N GLU A 378 1.85 -37.13 13.54
CA GLU A 378 3.01 -37.57 12.78
C GLU A 378 3.22 -36.76 11.48
N GLU A 379 2.16 -36.11 10.98
CA GLU A 379 2.19 -35.33 9.74
C GLU A 379 3.27 -34.24 9.80
N ARG A 380 4.02 -34.10 8.69
CA ARG A 380 5.06 -33.09 8.52
C ARG A 380 4.54 -31.95 7.65
N GLY A 381 5.18 -30.78 7.75
CA GLY A 381 4.78 -29.59 7.00
C GLY A 381 3.70 -28.79 7.71
N THR A 382 3.03 -27.92 6.95
CA THR A 382 2.01 -26.99 7.45
C THR A 382 0.68 -27.69 7.71
N LEU A 383 0.07 -27.36 8.84
CA LEU A 383 -1.21 -27.87 9.32
C LEU A 383 -2.10 -26.70 9.73
N LEU A 384 -3.41 -26.91 9.60
CA LEU A 384 -4.44 -25.99 10.06
C LEU A 384 -5.23 -26.65 11.18
N LEU A 385 -5.24 -26.04 12.36
CA LEU A 385 -6.18 -26.38 13.42
C LEU A 385 -7.41 -25.48 13.28
N LEU A 386 -8.58 -26.11 13.23
CA LEU A 386 -9.89 -25.45 13.35
C LEU A 386 -10.47 -25.79 14.71
N ALA A 387 -11.00 -24.79 15.41
CA ALA A 387 -11.70 -24.95 16.68
C ALA A 387 -13.10 -24.34 16.59
N THR A 388 -14.12 -25.10 16.98
CA THR A 388 -15.52 -24.68 16.95
C THR A 388 -16.11 -24.73 18.36
N ILE A 389 -16.65 -23.60 18.83
CA ILE A 389 -17.39 -23.48 20.09
C ILE A 389 -18.73 -22.79 19.77
N GLY A 390 -19.84 -23.49 19.98
CA GLY A 390 -21.15 -23.03 19.51
C GLY A 390 -21.15 -22.84 17.99
N ASP A 391 -21.57 -21.67 17.51
CA ASP A 391 -21.61 -21.32 16.09
C ASP A 391 -20.32 -20.67 15.58
N ALA A 392 -19.35 -20.40 16.47
CA ALA A 392 -18.11 -19.72 16.12
C ALA A 392 -16.99 -20.73 15.81
N THR A 393 -16.29 -20.52 14.70
CA THR A 393 -15.09 -21.27 14.32
C THR A 393 -13.87 -20.34 14.23
N ARG A 394 -12.75 -20.77 14.80
CA ARG A 394 -11.44 -20.09 14.75
C ARG A 394 -10.39 -21.03 14.22
N ASP A 395 -9.27 -20.45 13.80
CA ASP A 395 -8.24 -21.19 13.10
C ASP A 395 -6.82 -20.75 13.49
N ALA A 396 -5.88 -21.68 13.44
CA ALA A 396 -4.47 -21.43 13.62
C ALA A 396 -3.63 -22.31 12.69
N PHE A 397 -2.62 -21.71 12.06
CA PHE A 397 -1.63 -22.42 11.29
C PHE A 397 -0.41 -22.74 12.15
N PHE A 398 0.11 -23.95 12.02
CA PHE A 398 1.40 -24.35 12.57
C PHE A 398 2.08 -25.31 11.62
N ALA A 399 3.38 -25.55 11.78
CA ALA A 399 4.11 -26.48 10.94
C ALA A 399 5.09 -27.33 11.73
N ARG A 400 5.24 -28.58 11.30
CA ARG A 400 6.32 -29.46 11.73
C ARG A 400 7.42 -29.48 10.67
N ILE A 401 8.62 -29.04 11.02
CA ILE A 401 9.75 -28.80 10.11
C ILE A 401 10.97 -29.64 10.50
N PRO A 402 11.92 -29.92 9.58
CA PRO A 402 13.19 -30.49 9.98
C PRO A 402 13.97 -29.49 10.85
N ASP A 403 14.87 -29.99 11.70
CA ASP A 403 15.84 -29.12 12.37
C ASP A 403 16.96 -28.72 11.39
N VAL A 404 16.69 -27.68 10.60
CA VAL A 404 17.62 -27.15 9.59
C VAL A 404 18.94 -26.71 10.22
N LEU A 405 18.91 -26.21 11.46
CA LEU A 405 20.10 -25.76 12.17
C LEU A 405 21.01 -26.92 12.56
N ALA A 406 20.42 -28.02 13.05
CA ALA A 406 21.18 -29.24 13.30
C ALA A 406 21.76 -29.82 12.01
N ILE A 407 21.00 -29.82 10.91
CA ILE A 407 21.48 -30.28 9.60
C ILE A 407 22.67 -29.44 9.13
N GLU A 408 22.59 -28.12 9.19
CA GLU A 408 23.68 -27.22 8.79
C GLU A 408 24.95 -27.43 9.64
N LYS A 409 24.80 -27.60 10.95
CA LYS A 409 25.92 -27.89 11.86
C LYS A 409 26.58 -29.23 11.54
N ALA A 410 25.79 -30.26 11.25
CA ALA A 410 26.29 -31.58 10.89
C ALA A 410 27.06 -31.55 9.55
N VAL A 411 26.51 -30.90 8.53
CA VAL A 411 27.12 -30.79 7.19
C VAL A 411 28.39 -29.92 7.21
N SER A 412 28.44 -28.91 8.06
CA SER A 412 29.61 -28.03 8.20
C SER A 412 30.78 -28.65 8.98
N GLY A 413 30.62 -29.86 9.54
CA GLY A 413 31.65 -30.52 10.35
C GLY A 413 32.03 -29.77 11.62
N SER A 414 31.22 -28.78 12.05
CA SER A 414 31.54 -27.92 13.19
C SER A 414 31.05 -28.53 14.51
N SER A 415 31.89 -29.38 15.11
CA SER A 415 31.77 -29.71 16.53
C SER A 415 32.32 -28.55 17.36
N ALA A 416 31.45 -27.67 17.85
CA ALA A 416 31.70 -26.67 18.91
C ALA A 416 32.82 -25.61 18.70
N SER A 417 32.50 -24.37 19.09
CA SER A 417 33.40 -23.22 19.29
C SER A 417 34.50 -22.97 18.24
N GLY A 418 34.15 -22.30 17.13
CA GLY A 418 35.13 -21.54 16.32
C GLY A 418 35.28 -21.94 14.85
N GLY A 419 34.67 -23.05 14.40
CA GLY A 419 34.63 -23.41 12.98
C GLY A 419 33.67 -22.51 12.18
N LYS A 420 34.05 -22.09 10.96
CA LYS A 420 33.16 -21.35 10.05
C LYS A 420 32.02 -22.28 9.59
N VAL A 421 30.84 -22.16 10.22
CA VAL A 421 29.61 -22.82 9.75
C VAL A 421 29.37 -22.43 8.29
N ARG A 422 29.19 -23.43 7.42
CA ARG A 422 28.85 -23.21 6.01
C ARG A 422 27.42 -22.67 5.94
N ARG A 423 27.30 -21.38 5.63
CA ARG A 423 26.01 -20.70 5.41
C ARG A 423 25.27 -21.31 4.22
N THR A 424 23.96 -21.36 4.30
CA THR A 424 23.11 -21.69 3.15
C THR A 424 23.20 -20.55 2.12
N PRO A 425 22.89 -20.79 0.84
CA PRO A 425 22.80 -19.72 -0.15
C PRO A 425 21.42 -19.04 -0.16
N PHE A 426 20.67 -19.09 0.96
CA PHE A 426 19.29 -18.62 1.04
C PHE A 426 19.17 -17.31 1.82
N GLY A 427 18.37 -16.39 1.28
CA GLY A 427 18.02 -15.14 1.94
C GLY A 427 16.52 -14.89 2.04
N VAL A 428 16.16 -13.89 2.83
CA VAL A 428 14.81 -13.32 2.97
C VAL A 428 14.88 -11.80 2.84
N THR A 429 13.73 -11.13 2.68
CA THR A 429 13.68 -9.68 2.50
C THR A 429 12.98 -8.97 3.67
N ASN A 430 13.56 -7.85 4.12
CA ASN A 430 13.03 -6.94 5.16
C ASN A 430 12.69 -7.58 6.53
N VAL A 431 13.29 -8.72 6.86
CA VAL A 431 13.14 -9.34 8.18
C VAL A 431 14.04 -8.60 9.17
N GLY A 432 13.47 -7.68 9.96
CA GLY A 432 14.22 -6.84 10.90
C GLY A 432 13.81 -6.97 12.37
N ASP A 433 12.74 -7.70 12.66
CA ASP A 433 12.31 -8.02 14.02
C ASP A 433 13.10 -9.22 14.59
N PRO A 434 13.46 -9.25 15.89
CA PRO A 434 14.19 -10.36 16.49
C PRO A 434 13.49 -11.72 16.37
N ALA A 435 12.17 -11.81 16.57
CA ALA A 435 11.44 -13.07 16.47
C ALA A 435 11.36 -13.54 15.00
N LEU A 436 11.04 -12.64 14.08
CA LEU A 436 11.04 -12.96 12.64
C LEU A 436 12.43 -13.36 12.15
N SER A 437 13.49 -12.76 12.66
CA SER A 437 14.88 -13.14 12.34
C SER A 437 15.18 -14.58 12.78
N ARG A 438 14.74 -14.98 13.97
CA ARG A 438 14.86 -16.37 14.44
C ARG A 438 14.02 -17.34 13.62
N VAL A 439 12.81 -16.95 13.22
CA VAL A 439 11.94 -17.74 12.32
C VAL A 439 12.61 -17.96 10.97
N ALA A 440 13.10 -16.89 10.33
CA ALA A 440 13.83 -17.00 9.05
C ALA A 440 15.04 -17.92 9.18
N ARG A 441 15.79 -17.81 10.29
CA ARG A 441 16.93 -18.66 10.58
C ARG A 441 16.55 -20.14 10.75
N LYS A 442 15.45 -20.44 11.45
CA LYS A 442 14.87 -21.79 11.60
C LYS A 442 14.49 -22.41 10.25
N LEU A 443 14.06 -21.59 9.30
CA LEU A 443 13.74 -21.99 7.93
C LEU A 443 14.97 -22.13 7.02
N GLY A 444 16.18 -21.84 7.54
CA GLY A 444 17.43 -22.02 6.82
C GLY A 444 17.92 -20.78 6.07
N ALA A 445 17.31 -19.60 6.24
CA ALA A 445 17.85 -18.37 5.70
C ALA A 445 19.09 -17.93 6.49
N THR A 446 20.14 -17.53 5.78
CA THR A 446 21.38 -16.98 6.38
C THR A 446 21.71 -15.58 5.89
N TYR A 447 20.95 -15.06 4.93
CA TYR A 447 21.07 -13.70 4.43
C TYR A 447 19.77 -12.93 4.59
N CYS A 448 19.85 -11.61 4.72
CA CYS A 448 18.67 -10.74 4.67
C CYS A 448 18.92 -9.50 3.82
N ARG A 449 18.02 -9.25 2.88
CA ARG A 449 18.02 -8.05 2.04
C ARG A 449 17.18 -6.96 2.70
N HIS A 450 17.75 -5.79 3.00
CA HIS A 450 17.01 -4.67 3.60
C HIS A 450 16.87 -3.48 2.65
N PHE A 451 15.64 -3.20 2.24
CA PHE A 451 15.31 -1.96 1.54
C PHE A 451 15.42 -0.79 2.50
N THR A 452 16.34 0.13 2.21
CA THR A 452 16.63 1.24 3.09
C THR A 452 16.64 2.55 2.32
N GLY A 453 15.68 3.42 2.64
CA GLY A 453 15.60 4.77 2.07
C GLY A 453 16.68 5.70 2.63
N TRP A 454 17.54 6.27 1.79
CA TRP A 454 18.51 7.29 2.19
C TRP A 454 17.81 8.47 2.86
N SER A 455 16.64 8.89 2.38
CA SER A 455 15.86 9.98 2.98
C SER A 455 15.50 9.74 4.45
N GLY A 456 15.31 8.48 4.86
CA GLY A 456 15.08 8.13 6.26
C GLY A 456 16.35 8.08 7.11
N LEU A 457 17.49 7.76 6.50
CA LEU A 457 18.79 7.67 7.17
C LEU A 457 19.44 9.04 7.39
N GLU A 458 19.25 9.98 6.46
CA GLU A 458 19.85 11.32 6.50
C GLU A 458 18.84 12.37 6.00
N PRO A 459 17.81 12.71 6.79
CA PRO A 459 16.74 13.62 6.36
C PRO A 459 17.23 15.02 5.98
N LEU A 460 18.32 15.47 6.61
CA LEU A 460 19.04 16.71 6.31
C LEU A 460 20.55 16.44 6.30
N PRO A 461 21.36 17.24 5.56
CA PRO A 461 22.80 17.01 5.44
C PRO A 461 23.49 16.84 6.80
N GLY A 462 24.19 15.73 6.99
CA GLY A 462 24.92 15.38 8.23
C GLY A 462 24.04 15.01 9.42
N GLN A 463 22.72 15.02 9.29
CA GLN A 463 21.78 14.66 10.36
C GLN A 463 21.34 13.20 10.23
N TYR A 464 22.20 12.28 10.65
CA TYR A 464 21.90 10.85 10.57
C TYR A 464 20.83 10.40 11.59
N ARG A 465 20.01 9.42 11.19
CA ARG A 465 18.99 8.73 12.00
C ARG A 465 19.10 7.23 11.75
N LEU A 466 19.99 6.58 12.49
CA LEU A 466 20.40 5.19 12.20
C LEU A 466 19.86 4.17 13.21
N GLU A 467 19.18 4.61 14.27
CA GLU A 467 18.82 3.75 15.41
C GLU A 467 17.87 2.62 15.00
N GLY A 468 16.99 2.86 14.02
CA GLY A 468 16.11 1.84 13.46
C GLY A 468 16.90 0.76 12.73
N LEU A 469 17.81 1.18 11.85
CA LEU A 469 18.68 0.27 11.09
C LEU A 469 19.66 -0.47 12.01
N ASP A 470 20.15 0.17 13.07
CA ASP A 470 20.99 -0.47 14.09
C ASP A 470 20.27 -1.66 14.73
N LYS A 471 19.01 -1.48 15.16
CA LYS A 471 18.18 -2.53 15.75
C LYS A 471 17.93 -3.66 14.76
N THR A 472 17.60 -3.32 13.52
CA THR A 472 17.39 -4.30 12.44
C THR A 472 18.62 -5.15 12.17
N ILE A 473 19.80 -4.53 12.04
CA ILE A 473 21.05 -5.26 11.82
C ILE A 473 21.42 -6.11 13.03
N ALA A 474 21.24 -5.60 14.26
CA ALA A 474 21.48 -6.36 15.48
C ALA A 474 20.61 -7.61 15.56
N ALA A 475 19.30 -7.48 15.30
CA ALA A 475 18.36 -8.60 15.30
C ALA A 475 18.75 -9.72 14.33
N ASN A 476 19.21 -9.37 13.12
CA ASN A 476 19.71 -10.36 12.17
C ASN A 476 21.01 -11.02 12.62
N VAL A 477 22.00 -10.23 13.06
CA VAL A 477 23.30 -10.76 13.49
C VAL A 477 23.15 -11.69 14.68
N GLU A 478 22.30 -11.35 15.65
CA GLU A 478 21.98 -12.19 16.81
C GLU A 478 21.32 -13.51 16.41
N ALA A 479 20.47 -13.50 15.37
CA ALA A 479 19.90 -14.71 14.79
C ALA A 479 20.88 -15.49 13.89
N GLY A 480 22.10 -15.03 13.67
CA GLY A 480 23.06 -15.67 12.77
C GLY A 480 22.77 -15.45 11.27
N ILE A 481 22.00 -14.40 10.96
CA ILE A 481 21.73 -13.92 9.60
C ILE A 481 22.68 -12.77 9.27
N VAL A 482 23.21 -12.74 8.05
CA VAL A 482 24.07 -11.65 7.58
C VAL A 482 23.31 -10.75 6.61
N PRO A 483 22.93 -9.53 7.03
CA PRO A 483 22.16 -8.63 6.18
C PRO A 483 23.01 -7.88 5.16
N TRP A 484 22.39 -7.36 4.10
CA TRP A 484 22.94 -6.25 3.31
C TRP A 484 21.92 -5.12 3.18
N ILE A 485 22.42 -3.94 2.84
CA ILE A 485 21.62 -2.72 2.71
C ILE A 485 21.41 -2.43 1.23
N CYS A 486 20.17 -2.53 0.75
CA CYS A 486 19.74 -2.02 -0.54
C CYS A 486 19.36 -0.54 -0.38
N LEU A 487 20.23 0.36 -0.81
CA LEU A 487 20.00 1.80 -0.68
C LEU A 487 19.13 2.32 -1.82
N ILE A 488 18.01 2.95 -1.47
CA ILE A 488 17.02 3.53 -2.37
C ILE A 488 16.62 4.94 -1.91
N GLY A 489 15.81 5.67 -2.69
CA GLY A 489 15.07 6.84 -2.20
C GLY A 489 15.90 7.96 -1.57
N PRO A 490 16.64 8.78 -2.35
CA PRO A 490 17.43 9.89 -1.84
C PRO A 490 16.56 10.98 -1.20
N PRO A 491 17.07 11.73 -0.20
CA PRO A 491 16.40 12.94 0.27
C PRO A 491 16.48 14.04 -0.79
N ALA A 492 15.52 14.97 -0.77
CA ALA A 492 15.42 16.05 -1.75
C ALA A 492 16.69 16.92 -1.83
N TRP A 493 17.38 17.12 -0.70
CA TRP A 493 18.60 17.92 -0.64
C TRP A 493 19.80 17.26 -1.32
N ALA A 494 19.80 15.93 -1.47
CA ALA A 494 20.90 15.18 -2.07
C ALA A 494 20.81 15.11 -3.60
N MET A 495 19.64 15.36 -4.18
CA MET A 495 19.48 15.49 -5.64
C MET A 495 20.16 16.77 -6.15
N ALA A 496 20.86 16.64 -7.28
CA ALA A 496 21.63 17.76 -7.86
C ALA A 496 20.72 18.77 -8.58
N ASP A 497 19.67 18.28 -9.24
CA ASP A 497 18.62 19.02 -9.94
C ASP A 497 17.37 19.26 -9.07
N GLU A 498 16.32 19.87 -9.65
CA GLU A 498 15.02 20.01 -8.97
C GLU A 498 14.50 18.66 -8.48
N HIS A 499 14.00 18.62 -7.25
CA HIS A 499 13.61 17.34 -6.66
C HIS A 499 12.44 16.70 -7.42
N HIS A 500 12.59 15.42 -7.71
CA HIS A 500 11.55 14.55 -8.21
C HIS A 500 11.56 13.22 -7.46
N SER A 501 10.46 12.46 -7.53
CA SER A 501 10.49 11.07 -7.08
C SER A 501 11.40 10.24 -8.00
N ALA A 502 12.49 9.70 -7.44
CA ALA A 502 13.41 8.81 -8.14
C ALA A 502 12.69 7.58 -8.73
N GLY A 503 11.66 7.08 -8.04
CA GLY A 503 10.89 5.92 -8.51
C GLY A 503 11.79 4.73 -8.80
N TYR A 504 11.69 4.21 -10.02
CA TYR A 504 12.47 3.09 -10.55
C TYR A 504 13.44 3.56 -11.63
N GLU A 505 14.12 4.68 -11.43
CA GLU A 505 15.11 5.23 -12.37
C GLU A 505 16.39 5.60 -11.60
N PRO A 506 17.56 5.67 -12.25
CA PRO A 506 18.68 6.42 -11.68
C PRO A 506 18.27 7.88 -11.42
N PHE A 507 19.14 8.64 -10.75
CA PHE A 507 18.88 10.05 -10.48
C PHE A 507 20.19 10.81 -10.36
N THR A 508 20.16 12.10 -10.66
CA THR A 508 21.31 12.96 -10.39
C THR A 508 21.50 13.16 -8.90
N PHE A 509 22.75 13.11 -8.44
CA PHE A 509 23.07 13.17 -7.01
C PHE A 509 24.30 14.05 -6.76
N LYS A 510 24.37 14.63 -5.57
CA LYS A 510 25.56 15.31 -5.08
C LYS A 510 26.60 14.25 -4.68
N ALA A 511 27.68 14.14 -5.45
CA ALA A 511 28.71 13.11 -5.25
C ALA A 511 29.27 13.06 -3.82
N ASP A 512 29.50 14.22 -3.20
CA ASP A 512 30.01 14.28 -1.82
C ASP A 512 28.99 13.81 -0.79
N ALA A 513 27.71 14.09 -1.00
CA ALA A 513 26.63 13.60 -0.15
C ALA A 513 26.54 12.06 -0.22
N TRP A 514 26.60 11.52 -1.43
CA TRP A 514 26.61 10.06 -1.63
C TRP A 514 27.82 9.40 -0.96
N ARG A 515 29.02 9.96 -1.17
CA ARG A 515 30.25 9.48 -0.53
C ARG A 515 30.16 9.51 0.99
N ASN A 516 29.62 10.58 1.58
CA ASN A 516 29.51 10.73 3.03
C ASN A 516 28.53 9.72 3.63
N LEU A 517 27.37 9.51 2.99
CA LEU A 517 26.42 8.48 3.43
C LEU A 517 27.06 7.10 3.39
N VAL A 518 27.62 6.70 2.24
CA VAL A 518 28.21 5.37 2.06
C VAL A 518 29.35 5.13 3.05
N HIS A 519 30.25 6.12 3.22
CA HIS A 519 31.31 6.05 4.21
C HIS A 519 30.77 5.86 5.63
N THR A 520 29.73 6.62 6.00
CA THR A 520 29.10 6.55 7.33
C THR A 520 28.51 5.17 7.58
N LEU A 521 27.73 4.63 6.64
CA LEU A 521 27.10 3.32 6.79
C LEU A 521 28.13 2.18 6.77
N ALA A 522 29.09 2.21 5.85
CA ALA A 522 30.13 1.19 5.76
C ALA A 522 30.99 1.16 7.03
N THR A 523 31.35 2.33 7.56
CA THR A 523 32.15 2.43 8.79
C THR A 523 31.35 1.91 9.99
N ARG A 524 30.08 2.33 10.11
CA ARG A 524 29.22 1.94 11.23
C ARG A 524 28.95 0.44 11.27
N TYR A 525 28.68 -0.18 10.12
CA TYR A 525 28.22 -1.57 10.03
C TYR A 525 29.32 -2.56 9.64
N LYS A 526 30.58 -2.13 9.64
CA LYS A 526 31.74 -2.99 9.38
C LYS A 526 31.70 -4.28 10.20
N GLY A 527 31.90 -5.41 9.53
CA GLY A 527 31.86 -6.75 10.13
C GLY A 527 30.46 -7.28 10.48
N ARG A 528 29.39 -6.49 10.32
CA ARG A 528 28.00 -6.86 10.67
C ARG A 528 27.08 -7.04 9.47
N ILE A 529 27.44 -6.46 8.32
CA ILE A 529 26.71 -6.63 7.06
C ILE A 529 27.55 -7.39 6.03
N TRP A 530 26.89 -8.05 5.10
CA TRP A 530 27.52 -8.63 3.92
C TRP A 530 28.02 -7.52 2.99
N GLY A 531 27.25 -6.44 2.87
CA GLY A 531 27.64 -5.23 2.16
C GLY A 531 26.43 -4.45 1.66
N PHE A 532 26.44 -4.03 0.40
CA PHE A 532 25.49 -3.08 -0.15
C PHE A 532 24.95 -3.47 -1.53
N GLU A 533 23.78 -2.93 -1.84
CA GLU A 533 23.13 -2.97 -3.14
C GLU A 533 22.71 -1.55 -3.53
N TRP A 534 22.99 -1.16 -4.77
CA TRP A 534 22.79 0.20 -5.25
C TRP A 534 21.49 0.32 -6.06
N LEU A 535 20.44 0.89 -5.47
CA LEU A 535 19.10 1.03 -6.05
C LEU A 535 18.40 -0.32 -6.29
N ASN A 536 17.17 -0.27 -6.79
CA ASN A 536 16.30 -1.43 -7.01
C ASN A 536 15.47 -1.26 -8.29
N GLU A 537 15.44 -2.28 -9.14
CA GLU A 537 14.57 -2.42 -10.32
C GLU A 537 14.54 -1.19 -11.22
N ILE A 538 15.70 -0.56 -11.39
CA ILE A 538 15.76 0.66 -12.17
C ILE A 538 15.63 0.39 -13.67
N VAL A 539 14.96 1.31 -14.34
CA VAL A 539 14.84 1.43 -15.79
C VAL A 539 15.51 2.73 -16.25
N PRO A 540 15.87 2.88 -17.54
CA PRO A 540 16.44 4.14 -18.04
C PRO A 540 15.51 5.33 -17.82
N GLY A 541 14.21 5.12 -18.04
CA GLY A 541 13.13 6.08 -17.83
C GLY A 541 13.30 7.38 -18.61
N ASN A 542 12.65 8.46 -18.14
CA ASN A 542 12.66 9.77 -18.80
C ASN A 542 12.99 10.93 -17.85
N LYS A 543 13.19 10.65 -16.56
CA LYS A 543 13.63 11.64 -15.57
C LYS A 543 15.14 11.74 -15.49
N THR A 544 15.83 10.67 -15.90
CA THR A 544 17.29 10.61 -15.95
C THR A 544 17.77 10.99 -17.34
N ARG A 545 18.73 11.92 -17.43
CA ARG A 545 19.22 12.39 -18.72
C ARG A 545 20.18 11.39 -19.36
N GLU A 546 21.15 10.92 -18.59
CA GLU A 546 22.18 9.98 -19.05
C GLU A 546 22.17 8.72 -18.16
N PRO A 547 21.14 7.85 -18.24
CA PRO A 547 20.90 6.80 -17.25
C PRO A 547 22.04 5.80 -17.08
N VAL A 548 22.77 5.48 -18.15
CA VAL A 548 23.94 4.59 -18.09
C VAL A 548 25.09 5.28 -17.34
N ALA A 549 25.43 6.51 -17.73
CA ALA A 549 26.57 7.24 -17.15
C ALA A 549 26.29 7.64 -15.68
N GLU A 550 25.10 8.15 -15.40
CA GLU A 550 24.71 8.57 -14.05
C GLU A 550 24.68 7.39 -13.07
N TYR A 551 24.17 6.23 -13.49
CA TYR A 551 24.15 5.05 -12.65
C TYR A 551 25.54 4.40 -12.50
N LEU A 552 26.35 4.42 -13.55
CA LEU A 552 27.75 3.99 -13.47
C LEU A 552 28.53 4.82 -12.44
N ASP A 553 28.36 6.15 -12.45
CA ASP A 553 28.99 7.03 -11.46
C ASP A 553 28.48 6.77 -10.04
N PHE A 554 27.18 6.50 -9.88
CA PHE A 554 26.60 6.12 -8.60
C PHE A 554 27.27 4.85 -8.04
N CYS A 555 27.39 3.81 -8.88
CA CYS A 555 28.04 2.54 -8.52
C CYS A 555 29.52 2.74 -8.22
N ARG A 556 30.27 3.41 -9.10
CA ARG A 556 31.70 3.66 -8.95
C ARG A 556 32.02 4.38 -7.65
N ILE A 557 31.37 5.52 -7.40
CA ILE A 557 31.62 6.32 -6.19
C ILE A 557 31.25 5.54 -4.94
N GLY A 558 30.12 4.83 -4.95
CA GLY A 558 29.68 4.00 -3.83
C GLY A 558 30.68 2.88 -3.53
N THR A 559 31.04 2.09 -4.54
CA THR A 559 31.95 0.95 -4.42
C THR A 559 33.35 1.38 -3.99
N GLU A 560 33.95 2.39 -4.62
CA GLU A 560 35.27 2.90 -4.23
C GLU A 560 35.28 3.36 -2.77
N THR A 561 34.18 3.94 -2.29
CA THR A 561 34.03 4.37 -0.90
C THR A 561 33.94 3.18 0.05
N VAL A 562 33.12 2.17 -0.28
CA VAL A 562 33.04 0.92 0.49
C VAL A 562 34.41 0.25 0.58
N ARG A 563 35.13 0.13 -0.54
CA ARG A 563 36.43 -0.55 -0.63
C ARG A 563 37.51 0.12 0.23
N LYS A 564 37.46 1.45 0.38
CA LYS A 564 38.36 2.19 1.28
C LYS A 564 38.12 1.88 2.77
N VAL A 565 36.88 1.55 3.14
CA VAL A 565 36.50 1.22 4.52
C VAL A 565 36.73 -0.26 4.82
N ASP A 566 36.23 -1.14 3.95
CA ASP A 566 36.32 -2.58 4.07
C ASP A 566 36.26 -3.26 2.69
N PRO A 567 37.40 -3.75 2.16
CA PRO A 567 37.43 -4.43 0.87
C PRO A 567 36.71 -5.79 0.87
N SER A 568 36.36 -6.35 2.04
CA SER A 568 35.68 -7.64 2.15
C SER A 568 34.15 -7.56 1.96
N MET A 569 33.56 -6.37 2.12
CA MET A 569 32.13 -6.17 1.89
C MET A 569 31.76 -6.46 0.44
N LYS A 570 30.57 -7.00 0.19
CA LYS A 570 30.07 -7.27 -1.16
C LYS A 570 29.20 -6.16 -1.68
N VAL A 571 29.36 -5.82 -2.95
CA VAL A 571 28.59 -4.79 -3.62
C VAL A 571 27.80 -5.41 -4.76
N GLN A 572 26.51 -5.11 -4.81
CA GLN A 572 25.60 -5.57 -5.84
C GLN A 572 25.15 -4.40 -6.71
N LEU A 573 24.92 -4.69 -8.00
CA LEU A 573 24.17 -3.79 -8.88
C LEU A 573 22.70 -3.71 -8.41
N ALA A 574 21.92 -2.79 -8.97
CA ALA A 574 20.48 -2.75 -8.77
C ALA A 574 19.88 -4.08 -9.21
N GLY A 575 19.07 -4.67 -8.33
CA GLY A 575 18.26 -5.84 -8.65
C GLY A 575 17.30 -5.59 -9.81
N GLY A 576 16.97 -6.63 -10.58
CA GLY A 576 15.87 -6.62 -11.54
C GLY A 576 15.96 -5.59 -12.68
N LEU A 577 17.16 -5.22 -13.13
CA LEU A 577 17.34 -4.27 -14.23
C LEU A 577 16.50 -4.65 -15.46
N TRP A 578 15.69 -3.68 -15.90
CA TRP A 578 14.82 -3.79 -17.06
C TRP A 578 14.94 -2.55 -17.96
N PRO A 579 14.89 -2.71 -19.30
CA PRO A 579 15.01 -3.96 -20.06
C PRO A 579 16.44 -4.54 -20.04
N ARG A 580 16.63 -5.80 -20.50
CA ARG A 580 17.96 -6.46 -20.52
C ARG A 580 19.03 -5.68 -21.28
N ASN A 581 18.68 -4.94 -22.34
CA ASN A 581 19.65 -4.11 -23.05
C ASN A 581 20.23 -3.00 -22.16
N PHE A 582 19.46 -2.43 -21.21
CA PHE A 582 20.01 -1.44 -20.28
C PHE A 582 21.10 -2.05 -19.37
N ARG A 583 20.91 -3.28 -18.91
CA ARG A 583 21.95 -4.05 -18.21
C ARG A 583 23.20 -4.25 -19.08
N ASN A 584 23.02 -4.62 -20.33
CA ASN A 584 24.14 -4.82 -21.25
C ASN A 584 24.89 -3.52 -21.53
N ASP A 585 24.18 -2.41 -21.68
CA ASP A 585 24.77 -1.08 -21.85
C ASP A 585 25.62 -0.69 -20.63
N LEU A 586 25.14 -0.96 -19.41
CA LEU A 586 25.91 -0.75 -18.17
C LEU A 586 27.14 -1.66 -18.08
N LEU A 587 27.01 -2.94 -18.44
CA LEU A 587 28.14 -3.88 -18.48
C LEU A 587 29.21 -3.43 -19.49
N ASN A 588 28.79 -3.03 -20.69
CA ASN A 588 29.67 -2.50 -21.74
C ASN A 588 30.35 -1.19 -21.31
N ALA A 589 29.67 -0.37 -20.50
CA ALA A 589 30.22 0.85 -19.92
C ALA A 589 31.19 0.59 -18.76
N GLY A 590 31.40 -0.67 -18.35
CA GLY A 590 32.37 -1.06 -17.32
C GLY A 590 31.81 -1.18 -15.91
N VAL A 591 30.49 -1.24 -15.71
CA VAL A 591 29.92 -1.36 -14.36
C VAL A 591 30.38 -2.64 -13.62
N GLY A 592 30.78 -3.67 -14.38
CA GLY A 592 31.32 -4.93 -13.85
C GLY A 592 32.61 -4.78 -13.04
N ASP A 593 33.33 -3.66 -13.16
CA ASP A 593 34.49 -3.34 -12.31
C ASP A 593 34.11 -2.89 -10.89
N TYR A 594 32.84 -2.52 -10.70
CA TYR A 594 32.36 -1.89 -9.46
C TYR A 594 31.34 -2.74 -8.69
N ILE A 595 31.14 -4.00 -9.08
CA ILE A 595 30.22 -4.93 -8.42
C ILE A 595 30.89 -6.29 -8.20
N ASP A 596 30.48 -6.98 -7.14
CA ASP A 596 30.77 -8.40 -6.92
C ASP A 596 29.63 -9.29 -7.43
N VAL A 597 28.42 -8.75 -7.51
CA VAL A 597 27.21 -9.49 -7.84
C VAL A 597 26.34 -8.72 -8.83
N LEU A 598 25.93 -9.43 -9.88
CA LEU A 598 24.84 -9.02 -10.75
C LEU A 598 23.56 -9.74 -10.29
N PRO A 599 22.66 -9.03 -9.61
CA PRO A 599 21.36 -9.58 -9.28
C PRO A 599 20.41 -9.66 -10.48
N ILE A 600 19.57 -10.69 -10.48
CA ILE A 600 18.35 -10.80 -11.28
C ILE A 600 17.16 -10.91 -10.33
N HIS A 601 15.96 -10.60 -10.82
CA HIS A 601 14.71 -10.72 -10.07
C HIS A 601 13.74 -11.63 -10.80
N TYR A 602 12.95 -12.40 -10.05
CA TYR A 602 11.93 -13.32 -10.55
C TYR A 602 12.48 -14.19 -11.70
N GLY A 603 13.72 -14.67 -11.49
CA GLY A 603 14.52 -15.30 -12.51
C GLY A 603 14.07 -16.72 -12.82
N GLY A 604 15.04 -17.51 -13.25
CA GLY A 604 14.89 -18.92 -13.58
C GLY A 604 16.13 -19.42 -14.29
N GLU A 605 16.14 -20.70 -14.63
CA GLU A 605 17.28 -21.34 -15.28
C GLU A 605 17.80 -20.52 -16.47
N THR A 606 16.89 -20.06 -17.34
CA THR A 606 17.21 -19.20 -18.49
C THR A 606 17.72 -17.83 -18.06
N GLY A 607 17.05 -17.17 -17.10
CA GLY A 607 17.46 -15.85 -16.63
C GLY A 607 18.85 -15.82 -16.01
N VAL A 608 19.21 -16.88 -15.27
CA VAL A 608 20.56 -17.08 -14.72
C VAL A 608 21.57 -17.31 -15.83
N ARG A 609 21.27 -18.18 -16.81
CA ARG A 609 22.16 -18.43 -17.96
C ARG A 609 22.40 -17.16 -18.78
N ASP A 610 21.36 -16.38 -19.02
CA ASP A 610 21.43 -15.10 -19.71
C ASP A 610 22.34 -14.12 -18.97
N ALA A 611 22.13 -13.93 -17.66
CA ALA A 611 22.96 -13.02 -16.86
C ALA A 611 24.43 -13.46 -16.82
N ARG A 612 24.69 -14.78 -16.74
CA ARG A 612 26.06 -15.32 -16.83
C ARG A 612 26.69 -15.05 -18.20
N HIS A 613 25.95 -15.20 -19.28
CA HIS A 613 26.42 -14.90 -20.63
C HIS A 613 26.74 -13.41 -20.77
N ASP A 614 25.86 -12.52 -20.29
CA ASP A 614 26.04 -11.06 -20.35
C ASP A 614 27.32 -10.64 -19.61
N VAL A 615 27.56 -11.18 -18.42
CA VAL A 615 28.78 -10.94 -17.63
C VAL A 615 30.02 -11.53 -18.30
N ALA A 616 29.92 -12.71 -18.91
CA ALA A 616 31.03 -13.32 -19.62
C ALA A 616 31.43 -12.54 -20.88
N ALA A 617 30.46 -11.95 -21.59
CA ALA A 617 30.68 -11.17 -22.80
C ALA A 617 31.58 -9.94 -22.57
N VAL A 618 31.60 -9.41 -21.34
CA VAL A 618 32.48 -8.29 -20.92
C VAL A 618 33.70 -8.76 -20.12
N GLY A 619 34.02 -10.05 -20.14
CA GLY A 619 35.21 -10.60 -19.49
C GLY A 619 35.16 -10.64 -17.96
N LYS A 620 33.95 -10.66 -17.37
CA LYS A 620 33.74 -10.62 -15.90
C LYS A 620 33.21 -11.93 -15.30
N ALA A 621 33.22 -13.03 -16.06
CA ALA A 621 32.64 -14.33 -15.66
C ALA A 621 33.14 -14.85 -14.29
N ASP A 622 34.40 -14.62 -13.96
CA ASP A 622 35.01 -15.08 -12.69
C ASP A 622 34.95 -14.02 -11.58
N ALA A 623 34.66 -12.76 -11.93
CA ALA A 623 34.67 -11.63 -11.01
C ALA A 623 33.29 -11.30 -10.44
N VAL A 624 32.22 -11.52 -11.23
CA VAL A 624 30.86 -11.14 -10.88
C VAL A 624 29.97 -12.38 -10.74
N ALA A 625 29.47 -12.63 -9.53
CA ALA A 625 28.53 -13.71 -9.27
C ALA A 625 27.10 -13.34 -9.69
N ILE A 626 26.27 -14.34 -9.99
CA ILE A 626 24.84 -14.15 -10.26
C ILE A 626 24.03 -14.58 -9.05
N TRP A 627 23.13 -13.72 -8.59
CA TRP A 627 22.16 -14.02 -7.53
C TRP A 627 20.76 -13.73 -8.06
N ASP A 628 19.77 -14.56 -7.71
CA ASP A 628 18.37 -14.12 -7.77
C ASP A 628 18.04 -13.49 -6.42
N ASN A 629 18.33 -12.20 -6.28
CA ASN A 629 18.27 -11.52 -4.99
C ASN A 629 16.85 -10.98 -4.66
N GLU A 630 15.85 -11.30 -5.48
CA GLU A 630 14.44 -11.06 -5.22
C GLU A 630 13.55 -12.00 -6.06
N THR A 631 12.96 -13.02 -5.43
CA THR A 631 12.10 -13.96 -6.15
C THR A 631 11.02 -14.55 -5.26
N ALA A 632 9.83 -14.74 -5.82
CA ALA A 632 8.72 -15.38 -5.13
C ALA A 632 7.60 -15.78 -6.09
N ARG A 633 6.67 -16.58 -5.57
CA ARG A 633 5.34 -16.77 -6.17
C ARG A 633 4.29 -16.15 -5.25
N GLY A 634 3.77 -14.99 -5.62
CA GLY A 634 2.73 -14.33 -4.84
C GLY A 634 1.39 -15.08 -4.87
N LEU A 635 0.73 -15.18 -3.71
CA LEU A 635 -0.67 -15.56 -3.54
C LEU A 635 -1.22 -14.77 -2.35
N SER A 636 -2.21 -13.92 -2.57
CA SER A 636 -2.90 -13.26 -1.45
C SER A 636 -3.92 -14.21 -0.85
N VAL A 637 -3.87 -14.41 0.47
CA VAL A 637 -4.85 -15.20 1.24
C VAL A 637 -5.73 -14.32 2.13
N TRP A 638 -5.71 -13.00 1.93
CA TRP A 638 -6.26 -11.99 2.85
C TRP A 638 -7.70 -12.26 3.30
N LYS A 639 -8.57 -12.63 2.35
CA LYS A 639 -9.99 -12.94 2.58
C LYS A 639 -10.36 -14.39 2.26
N MET A 640 -9.36 -15.24 2.00
CA MET A 640 -9.61 -16.64 1.68
C MET A 640 -10.06 -17.40 2.94
N PRO A 641 -11.03 -18.31 2.83
CA PRO A 641 -11.33 -19.26 3.89
C PRO A 641 -10.06 -20.04 4.30
N PRO A 642 -9.84 -20.33 5.59
CA PRO A 642 -8.56 -20.90 6.05
C PRO A 642 -8.14 -22.22 5.37
N GLU A 643 -9.07 -23.14 5.13
CA GLU A 643 -8.79 -24.41 4.43
C GLU A 643 -8.41 -24.19 2.96
N GLU A 644 -9.06 -23.23 2.31
CA GLU A 644 -8.72 -22.85 0.94
C GLU A 644 -7.36 -22.14 0.89
N ALA A 645 -7.09 -21.24 1.84
CA ALA A 645 -5.79 -20.60 2.00
C ALA A 645 -4.68 -21.65 2.18
N LEU A 646 -4.89 -22.66 3.03
CA LEU A 646 -3.95 -23.77 3.24
C LEU A 646 -3.64 -24.51 1.93
N THR A 647 -4.70 -25.02 1.28
CA THR A 647 -4.57 -25.89 0.11
C THR A 647 -4.05 -25.16 -1.13
N LYS A 648 -4.44 -23.88 -1.33
CA LYS A 648 -3.96 -23.07 -2.45
C LYS A 648 -2.52 -22.58 -2.26
N SER A 649 -2.07 -22.31 -1.02
CA SER A 649 -0.71 -21.82 -0.75
C SER A 649 0.39 -22.81 -1.12
N VAL A 650 0.05 -24.10 -1.28
CA VAL A 650 0.97 -25.14 -1.80
C VAL A 650 1.59 -24.76 -3.14
N VAL A 651 0.93 -23.92 -3.95
CA VAL A 651 1.50 -23.43 -5.22
C VAL A 651 2.82 -22.68 -5.02
N GLN A 652 2.97 -21.94 -3.91
CA GLN A 652 4.16 -21.17 -3.60
C GLN A 652 5.33 -22.10 -3.27
N SER A 653 5.06 -23.12 -2.44
CA SER A 653 6.04 -24.16 -2.07
C SER A 653 6.46 -25.00 -3.28
N LYS A 654 5.51 -25.46 -4.10
CA LYS A 654 5.81 -26.21 -5.33
C LYS A 654 6.64 -25.40 -6.32
N TRP A 655 6.34 -24.11 -6.45
CA TRP A 655 7.12 -23.22 -7.29
C TRP A 655 8.55 -23.12 -6.77
N MET A 656 8.75 -22.84 -5.47
CA MET A 656 10.09 -22.74 -4.86
C MET A 656 10.91 -24.02 -5.08
N MET A 657 10.31 -25.19 -4.81
CA MET A 657 10.97 -26.50 -4.93
C MET A 657 11.35 -26.87 -6.37
N ARG A 658 10.73 -26.26 -7.38
CA ARG A 658 11.12 -26.42 -8.79
C ARG A 658 12.12 -25.35 -9.22
N GLN A 659 11.86 -24.11 -8.83
CA GLN A 659 12.54 -22.93 -9.31
C GLN A 659 13.98 -22.85 -8.80
N TRP A 660 14.15 -22.95 -7.48
CA TRP A 660 15.46 -22.74 -6.86
C TRP A 660 16.51 -23.77 -7.31
N PRO A 661 16.20 -25.09 -7.35
CA PRO A 661 17.17 -26.06 -7.86
C PRO A 661 17.58 -25.81 -9.32
N ALA A 662 16.65 -25.38 -10.17
CA ALA A 662 16.94 -25.07 -11.57
C ALA A 662 17.91 -23.88 -11.70
N GLU A 663 17.72 -22.85 -10.89
CA GLU A 663 18.63 -21.68 -10.86
C GLU A 663 20.02 -22.02 -10.31
N PHE A 664 20.11 -22.81 -9.23
CA PHE A 664 21.40 -23.28 -8.74
C PHE A 664 22.12 -24.15 -9.78
N THR A 665 21.39 -24.98 -10.53
CA THR A 665 21.93 -25.77 -11.64
C THR A 665 22.44 -24.88 -12.77
N ALA A 666 21.76 -23.76 -13.05
CA ALA A 666 22.24 -22.74 -13.99
C ALA A 666 23.44 -21.93 -13.45
N GLY A 667 23.70 -21.99 -12.15
CA GLY A 667 24.89 -21.43 -11.50
C GLY A 667 24.66 -20.16 -10.68
N ALA A 668 23.42 -19.89 -10.28
CA ALA A 668 23.13 -18.89 -9.25
C ALA A 668 23.94 -19.22 -7.97
N LYS A 669 24.38 -18.18 -7.25
CA LYS A 669 25.19 -18.31 -6.03
C LYS A 669 24.41 -18.01 -4.76
N GLY A 670 23.26 -17.35 -4.88
CA GLY A 670 22.32 -17.13 -3.80
C GLY A 670 20.94 -16.82 -4.36
N ILE A 671 19.91 -17.17 -3.60
CA ILE A 671 18.51 -16.90 -3.92
C ILE A 671 17.84 -16.29 -2.68
N VAL A 672 17.08 -15.22 -2.87
CA VAL A 672 16.39 -14.49 -1.79
C VAL A 672 14.90 -14.59 -2.01
N TYR A 673 14.19 -15.11 -1.00
CA TYR A 673 12.75 -15.13 -1.01
C TYR A 673 12.20 -13.71 -0.79
N PHE A 674 11.37 -13.24 -1.73
CA PHE A 674 10.70 -11.95 -1.65
C PHE A 674 9.28 -12.06 -1.09
N GLY A 675 8.99 -11.24 -0.09
CA GLY A 675 7.70 -11.22 0.58
C GLY A 675 7.71 -12.00 1.90
N GLY A 676 6.73 -11.62 2.71
CA GLY A 676 6.44 -12.08 4.06
C GLY A 676 5.09 -11.51 4.46
#